data_AF-A0A662QZA7-F1
#
_entry.id   AF-A0A662QZA7-F1
#
_cell.length_a   1.000
_cell.length_b   1.000
_cell.length_c   1.000
_cell.angle_alpha   90.00
_cell.angle_beta   90.00
_cell.angle_gamma   90.00
#
_symmetry.space_group_name_H-M   'P 1'
#
loop_
_entity.id
_entity.type
_entity.pdbx_description
1 polymer ?
#
loop_
_entity_poly.entity_id
_entity_poly.type
_entity_poly.pdbx_seq_one_letter_code
_entity_poly.pdbx_strand_id
1 'polypeptide(L)'
;MRWKLPGAPTDNAQIESVTMYLRGITPTSDPGNEHRSINIYDLTTGYDDDPTWNCNDSSAAQPWASGGSFSGADNDSYLIDSVALSSSITDDVIEFDITSANWSGSRLPDWGESCNIVLVGSGYDRAGADRFASSETNPNDHQYKLNGYCPLVTITYSIPRDTSEYVWIHPLSYTYPDTDADTVENGDWTVQVTGSGTGTEQFNISTYIDKKSAAKIASHAFISSLDPTREDRVGLATYSYSSTNETTTQESYVQNNNIWKGYFDASATSQYTLRFDGYDLDCTFNAGSNYGGSSAGECLIQINGVNFTLVPPPPGINNGWVDDYEYDITDYVQNGSNTVTFYDYHDYILNDKWKNKIRDVEILEDDVVIASYPSTHPTTGNSITKTGYTCTFNATRTPSTFNLTWDNPGDDLDLYLYEGVDLIASSNNTTGFEEFSIHLKEDTYCAIVNGTNVLSNTSRFNLTVSEPVNWLEWRGTVNKYLTDSIGGFGPINESIDDLTADGMTAIDEGLFNANNALTGYENGTIVLMTDGIDNVGYHSMIAEAERAAANNTTIFTIGFGSTIDDSILKQIANITGGRYYFAPNASVLKNIFVGIAGELGNFTAPEPKINVHIGNNTTIEGSFMNATYINNSASVTYFYCNCSDCSEGYYADEYPSNPNITYTENRTILSWDVGNRPDYVITVGKYWKVTYQLQIDNESAG
;
A
#
# COMPACT_ATOMS: atom_id res chain seq x y z
N MET A 1 -3.97 15.00 1.56
CA MET A 1 -5.28 15.68 1.41
C MET A 1 -5.90 15.17 0.10
N ARG A 2 -7.03 14.44 0.10
CA ARG A 2 -7.64 13.97 -1.15
C ARG A 2 -8.25 15.16 -1.88
N TRP A 3 -7.61 15.62 -2.94
CA TRP A 3 -8.24 16.47 -3.94
C TRP A 3 -8.57 15.61 -5.14
N LYS A 4 -9.83 15.17 -5.22
CA LYS A 4 -10.45 14.81 -6.49
C LYS A 4 -11.20 16.08 -6.91
N LEU A 5 -10.74 16.73 -7.98
CA LEU A 5 -11.68 17.36 -8.89
C LEU A 5 -11.87 16.37 -10.03
N PRO A 6 -13.10 15.89 -10.21
CA PRO A 6 -13.66 15.81 -11.55
C PRO A 6 -15.09 16.33 -11.52
N GLY A 7 -15.59 16.80 -12.66
CA GLY A 7 -16.88 17.47 -12.78
C GLY A 7 -18.05 16.74 -12.12
N ALA A 8 -18.88 17.54 -11.43
CA ALA A 8 -20.28 17.32 -11.05
C ALA A 8 -20.73 16.01 -10.36
N PRO A 9 -21.88 16.04 -9.65
CA PRO A 9 -22.30 14.98 -8.74
C PRO A 9 -23.10 13.92 -9.48
N THR A 10 -22.45 13.01 -10.18
CA THR A 10 -23.11 11.75 -10.61
C THR A 10 -23.10 10.68 -9.52
N ASP A 11 -22.21 10.79 -8.51
CA ASP A 11 -22.03 9.78 -7.45
C ASP A 11 -23.21 9.67 -6.47
N ASN A 12 -24.15 10.63 -6.47
CA ASN A 12 -25.36 10.63 -5.61
C ASN A 12 -26.69 10.43 -6.37
N ALA A 13 -26.66 10.20 -7.69
CA ALA A 13 -27.87 9.83 -8.42
C ALA A 13 -28.09 8.32 -8.31
N GLN A 14 -29.01 7.88 -7.44
CA GLN A 14 -29.39 6.47 -7.36
C GLN A 14 -30.42 6.14 -8.45
N ILE A 15 -29.97 5.50 -9.53
CA ILE A 15 -30.84 4.73 -10.42
C ILE A 15 -30.77 3.29 -9.93
N GLU A 16 -31.79 2.84 -9.20
CA GLU A 16 -31.74 1.52 -8.52
C GLU A 16 -31.78 0.32 -9.48
N SER A 17 -32.30 0.49 -10.71
CA SER A 17 -32.14 -0.38 -11.89
C SER A 17 -33.21 -0.02 -12.92
N VAL A 18 -32.91 -0.17 -14.22
CA VAL A 18 -33.93 -0.12 -15.28
C VAL A 18 -33.67 -1.26 -16.25
N THR A 19 -34.61 -2.20 -16.33
CA THR A 19 -34.55 -3.35 -17.24
C THR A 19 -35.53 -3.13 -18.39
N MET A 20 -35.02 -3.07 -19.63
CA MET A 20 -35.86 -3.03 -20.83
C MET A 20 -35.74 -4.32 -21.62
N TYR A 21 -36.87 -4.93 -21.98
CA TYR A 21 -36.92 -6.10 -22.85
C TYR A 21 -37.14 -5.67 -24.31
N LEU A 22 -36.14 -5.92 -25.17
CA LEU A 22 -36.27 -5.77 -26.62
C LEU A 22 -36.41 -7.13 -27.29
N ARG A 23 -37.32 -7.26 -28.26
CA ARG A 23 -37.44 -8.43 -29.15
C ARG A 23 -37.42 -7.98 -30.61
N GLY A 24 -36.53 -8.56 -31.42
CA GLY A 24 -36.50 -8.28 -32.86
C GLY A 24 -37.53 -9.07 -33.66
N ILE A 25 -37.82 -8.60 -34.87
CA ILE A 25 -38.90 -9.11 -35.74
C ILE A 25 -38.46 -10.39 -36.46
N THR A 26 -39.45 -11.20 -36.83
CA THR A 26 -39.33 -12.45 -37.60
C THR A 26 -38.46 -12.39 -38.87
N PRO A 27 -37.90 -13.53 -39.32
CA PRO A 27 -36.80 -13.61 -40.30
C PRO A 27 -37.05 -13.06 -41.71
N THR A 28 -38.29 -12.77 -42.10
CA THR A 28 -38.64 -12.43 -43.49
C THR A 28 -38.25 -11.01 -43.91
N SER A 29 -37.71 -10.20 -42.98
CA SER A 29 -37.30 -8.82 -43.20
C SER A 29 -36.04 -8.46 -42.40
N ASP A 30 -35.15 -9.43 -42.17
CA ASP A 30 -33.89 -9.19 -41.46
C ASP A 30 -32.79 -8.71 -42.43
N PRO A 31 -32.21 -7.51 -42.27
CA PRO A 31 -31.18 -6.96 -43.15
C PRO A 31 -29.80 -7.64 -43.00
N GLY A 32 -29.59 -8.58 -42.07
CA GLY A 32 -28.35 -9.33 -41.93
C GLY A 32 -27.28 -8.59 -41.09
N ASN A 33 -26.04 -8.51 -41.59
CA ASN A 33 -24.84 -8.09 -40.84
C ASN A 33 -24.67 -6.57 -40.68
N GLU A 34 -25.71 -5.77 -40.93
CA GLU A 34 -25.60 -4.31 -40.85
C GLU A 34 -25.55 -3.84 -39.39
N HIS A 35 -24.71 -2.85 -39.12
CA HIS A 35 -24.49 -2.33 -37.77
C HIS A 35 -25.76 -1.67 -37.21
N ARG A 36 -26.11 -2.04 -35.99
CA ARG A 36 -27.20 -1.43 -35.21
C ARG A 36 -26.60 -0.74 -33.99
N SER A 37 -27.19 0.37 -33.54
CA SER A 37 -26.84 0.96 -32.24
C SER A 37 -28.08 1.43 -31.49
N ILE A 38 -27.98 1.46 -30.16
CA ILE A 38 -28.93 2.15 -29.29
C ILE A 38 -28.20 3.29 -28.61
N ASN A 39 -28.71 4.49 -28.81
CA ASN A 39 -28.20 5.74 -28.27
C ASN A 39 -29.09 6.17 -27.09
N ILE A 40 -28.47 6.68 -26.03
CA ILE A 40 -29.14 7.09 -24.80
C ILE A 40 -29.04 8.61 -24.70
N TYR A 41 -30.15 9.31 -24.52
CA TYR A 41 -30.19 10.77 -24.42
C TYR A 41 -30.78 11.25 -23.11
N ASP A 42 -30.29 12.38 -22.62
CA ASP A 42 -30.91 13.16 -21.53
C ASP A 42 -31.57 14.42 -22.07
N LEU A 43 -32.79 14.72 -21.61
CA LEU A 43 -33.61 15.85 -22.03
C LEU A 43 -33.77 16.88 -20.91
N THR A 44 -33.49 18.16 -21.19
CA THR A 44 -33.58 19.27 -20.20
C THR A 44 -34.98 19.88 -20.02
N THR A 45 -35.96 19.56 -20.87
CA THR A 45 -37.32 20.09 -20.76
C THR A 45 -38.35 18.97 -20.66
N GLY A 46 -39.30 19.12 -19.74
CA GLY A 46 -40.43 18.20 -19.63
C GLY A 46 -41.36 18.36 -20.82
N TYR A 47 -41.83 17.24 -21.40
CA TYR A 47 -42.79 17.24 -22.48
C TYR A 47 -44.13 17.88 -22.04
N ASP A 48 -44.47 19.02 -22.62
CA ASP A 48 -45.87 19.37 -22.84
C ASP A 48 -46.24 18.80 -24.22
N ASP A 49 -46.88 17.62 -24.20
CA ASP A 49 -47.49 16.90 -25.31
C ASP A 49 -46.54 16.37 -26.42
N ASP A 50 -46.28 15.06 -26.36
CA ASP A 50 -45.69 14.16 -27.38
C ASP A 50 -44.37 14.61 -28.07
N PRO A 51 -43.25 13.86 -27.95
CA PRO A 51 -42.11 14.05 -28.84
C PRO A 51 -42.55 13.92 -30.30
N THR A 52 -42.67 15.04 -31.00
CA THR A 52 -42.83 15.02 -32.45
C THR A 52 -41.46 14.73 -33.05
N TRP A 53 -41.10 13.45 -33.05
CA TRP A 53 -40.11 12.96 -34.00
C TRP A 53 -40.58 13.35 -35.40
N ASN A 54 -39.68 13.91 -36.19
CA ASN A 54 -39.97 14.29 -37.55
C ASN A 54 -40.11 13.04 -38.44
N CYS A 55 -41.08 12.19 -38.16
CA CYS A 55 -41.73 11.40 -39.19
C CYS A 55 -42.73 12.33 -39.88
N ASN A 56 -42.21 13.28 -40.67
CA ASN A 56 -43.08 14.05 -41.54
C ASN A 56 -43.83 13.05 -42.42
N ASP A 57 -45.14 13.03 -42.17
CA ASP A 57 -46.16 12.25 -42.81
C ASP A 57 -46.01 12.27 -44.36
N SER A 58 -46.12 11.07 -44.92
CA SER A 58 -46.49 10.76 -46.31
C SER A 58 -46.04 11.72 -47.42
N SER A 59 -44.82 11.53 -47.94
CA SER A 59 -44.60 11.29 -49.39
C SER A 59 -43.12 11.36 -49.75
N ALA A 60 -42.67 10.34 -50.48
CA ALA A 60 -41.47 10.32 -51.32
C ALA A 60 -40.09 10.52 -50.66
N ALA A 61 -39.35 9.41 -50.60
CA ALA A 61 -37.90 9.30 -50.83
C ALA A 61 -37.03 10.45 -50.26
N GLN A 62 -36.69 10.36 -48.98
CA GLN A 62 -35.46 10.94 -48.44
C GLN A 62 -34.77 9.87 -47.57
N PRO A 63 -33.47 9.60 -47.73
CA PRO A 63 -32.72 8.75 -46.82
C PRO A 63 -32.73 9.38 -45.43
N TRP A 64 -32.67 8.55 -44.38
CA TRP A 64 -32.37 9.01 -43.04
C TRP A 64 -31.15 9.95 -43.11
N ALA A 65 -31.32 11.20 -42.66
CA ALA A 65 -30.19 12.11 -42.59
C ALA A 65 -29.10 11.41 -41.77
N SER A 66 -27.92 11.24 -42.38
CA SER A 66 -26.73 10.72 -41.71
C SER A 66 -26.53 11.48 -40.40
N GLY A 67 -26.90 10.87 -39.27
CA GLY A 67 -26.84 11.49 -37.94
C GLY A 67 -27.90 12.56 -37.66
N GLY A 68 -29.15 12.40 -38.11
CA GLY A 68 -30.21 13.39 -37.91
C GLY A 68 -30.70 13.51 -36.46
N SER A 69 -30.24 14.56 -35.79
CA SER A 69 -30.66 15.07 -34.49
C SER A 69 -32.19 15.22 -34.32
N PHE A 70 -32.60 15.28 -33.05
CA PHE A 70 -33.85 15.86 -32.56
C PHE A 70 -34.35 17.04 -33.44
N SER A 71 -35.67 17.19 -33.58
CA SER A 71 -36.24 18.32 -34.31
C SER A 71 -35.68 19.63 -33.74
N GLY A 72 -35.48 20.67 -34.55
CA GLY A 72 -34.88 21.93 -34.07
C GLY A 72 -35.63 22.66 -32.95
N ALA A 73 -36.74 22.09 -32.45
CA ALA A 73 -37.46 22.51 -31.24
C ALA A 73 -36.96 21.82 -29.95
N ASP A 74 -36.29 20.67 -30.05
CA ASP A 74 -35.85 19.82 -28.94
C ASP A 74 -34.31 19.94 -28.73
N ASN A 75 -33.82 21.18 -28.69
CA ASN A 75 -32.40 21.53 -28.87
C ASN A 75 -31.47 21.19 -27.69
N ASP A 76 -31.98 20.57 -26.63
CA ASP A 76 -31.24 20.34 -25.38
C ASP A 76 -31.23 18.85 -25.00
N SER A 77 -30.87 18.01 -25.96
CA SER A 77 -30.62 16.58 -25.74
C SER A 77 -29.13 16.28 -25.68
N TYR A 78 -28.65 15.55 -24.68
CA TYR A 78 -27.24 15.16 -24.57
C TYR A 78 -27.07 13.64 -24.64
N LEU A 79 -26.17 13.16 -25.50
CA LEU A 79 -25.86 11.73 -25.63
C LEU A 79 -25.10 11.26 -24.38
N ILE A 80 -25.69 10.30 -23.66
CA ILE A 80 -25.12 9.68 -22.46
C ILE A 80 -24.20 8.52 -22.85
N ASP A 81 -24.70 7.58 -23.67
CA ASP A 81 -23.95 6.39 -24.08
C ASP A 81 -24.51 5.84 -25.42
N SER A 82 -23.74 4.98 -26.11
CA SER A 82 -24.15 4.30 -27.34
C SER A 82 -23.67 2.86 -27.33
N VAL A 83 -24.60 1.91 -27.35
CA VAL A 83 -24.29 0.47 -27.43
C VAL A 83 -24.39 -0.01 -28.87
N ALA A 84 -23.29 -0.54 -29.41
CA ALA A 84 -23.26 -1.16 -30.74
C ALA A 84 -23.65 -2.66 -30.65
N LEU A 85 -24.52 -3.11 -31.57
CA LEU A 85 -24.99 -4.51 -31.64
C LEU A 85 -24.52 -5.16 -32.95
N SER A 86 -24.00 -6.39 -32.86
CA SER A 86 -23.22 -7.02 -33.93
C SER A 86 -23.88 -8.14 -34.74
N SER A 87 -25.18 -8.47 -34.56
CA SER A 87 -25.87 -9.44 -35.45
C SER A 87 -27.40 -9.47 -35.29
N SER A 88 -28.08 -10.27 -36.14
CA SER A 88 -29.53 -10.48 -36.20
C SER A 88 -30.16 -10.86 -34.86
N ILE A 89 -31.04 -10.00 -34.33
CA ILE A 89 -31.70 -10.19 -33.03
C ILE A 89 -33.07 -10.84 -33.25
N THR A 90 -33.14 -12.07 -33.76
CA THR A 90 -34.44 -12.75 -33.95
C THR A 90 -34.80 -13.52 -32.69
N ASP A 91 -35.94 -13.19 -32.07
CA ASP A 91 -36.46 -13.86 -30.86
C ASP A 91 -35.51 -13.85 -29.65
N ASP A 92 -34.56 -12.92 -29.61
CA ASP A 92 -33.62 -12.76 -28.52
C ASP A 92 -34.00 -11.59 -27.60
N VAL A 93 -33.64 -11.70 -26.33
CA VAL A 93 -33.87 -10.67 -25.31
C VAL A 93 -32.55 -9.98 -25.02
N ILE A 94 -32.48 -8.68 -25.28
CA ILE A 94 -31.31 -7.87 -24.91
C ILE A 94 -31.61 -7.15 -23.60
N GLU A 95 -30.81 -7.43 -22.58
CA GLU A 95 -30.82 -6.73 -21.30
C GLU A 95 -29.82 -5.57 -21.35
N PHE A 96 -30.21 -4.41 -20.81
CA PHE A 96 -29.38 -3.21 -20.74
C PHE A 96 -29.20 -2.82 -19.28
N ASP A 97 -27.94 -2.77 -18.84
CA ASP A 97 -27.57 -2.19 -17.55
C ASP A 97 -26.86 -0.86 -17.81
N ILE A 98 -27.52 0.24 -17.43
CA ILE A 98 -27.00 1.60 -17.61
C ILE A 98 -26.51 2.20 -16.28
N THR A 99 -26.39 1.38 -15.22
CA THR A 99 -25.96 1.85 -13.88
C THR A 99 -24.56 2.44 -13.86
N SER A 100 -23.73 2.12 -14.87
CA SER A 100 -22.34 2.58 -15.02
C SER A 100 -22.10 3.49 -16.24
N ALA A 101 -23.17 3.92 -16.93
CA ALA A 101 -23.06 4.77 -18.11
C ALA A 101 -22.46 6.14 -17.75
N ASN A 102 -21.44 6.54 -18.50
CA ASN A 102 -20.64 7.73 -18.19
C ASN A 102 -21.22 8.94 -18.93
N TRP A 103 -21.80 9.88 -18.19
CA TRP A 103 -22.39 11.10 -18.73
C TRP A 103 -21.33 11.90 -19.49
N SER A 104 -21.43 11.97 -20.83
CA SER A 104 -20.41 12.65 -21.63
C SER A 104 -20.31 14.13 -21.25
N GLY A 105 -19.08 14.65 -21.16
CA GLY A 105 -18.69 15.84 -20.38
C GLY A 105 -19.19 17.23 -20.83
N SER A 106 -20.37 17.32 -21.42
CA SER A 106 -21.02 18.59 -21.81
C SER A 106 -22.34 18.89 -21.11
N ARG A 107 -22.91 17.95 -20.33
CA ARG A 107 -24.06 18.17 -19.44
C ARG A 107 -23.71 17.80 -18.00
N LEU A 108 -23.97 18.71 -17.07
CA LEU A 108 -23.84 18.50 -15.63
C LEU A 108 -25.18 18.92 -14.99
N PRO A 109 -26.11 18.00 -14.69
CA PRO A 109 -27.39 18.36 -14.08
C PRO A 109 -27.20 19.05 -12.73
N ASP A 110 -28.03 20.07 -12.46
CA ASP A 110 -27.99 20.82 -11.20
C ASP A 110 -28.79 20.11 -10.09
N TRP A 111 -28.44 20.38 -8.83
CA TRP A 111 -29.12 19.81 -7.66
C TRP A 111 -30.63 20.15 -7.65
N GLY A 112 -31.49 19.12 -7.60
CA GLY A 112 -32.95 19.25 -7.60
C GLY A 112 -33.60 19.31 -8.98
N GLU A 113 -32.82 19.18 -10.06
CA GLU A 113 -33.35 19.06 -11.42
C GLU A 113 -34.00 17.68 -11.65
N SER A 114 -35.19 17.65 -12.26
CA SER A 114 -35.83 16.40 -12.72
C SER A 114 -35.37 16.14 -14.15
N CYS A 115 -34.66 15.02 -14.37
CA CYS A 115 -34.11 14.66 -15.67
C CYS A 115 -34.90 13.49 -16.28
N ASN A 116 -34.94 13.40 -17.61
CA ASN A 116 -35.61 12.33 -18.35
C ASN A 116 -34.62 11.66 -19.30
N ILE A 117 -34.36 10.37 -19.09
CA ILE A 117 -33.55 9.56 -20.02
C ILE A 117 -34.46 8.99 -21.12
N VAL A 118 -34.02 9.04 -22.37
CA VAL A 118 -34.68 8.45 -23.55
C VAL A 118 -33.73 7.55 -24.32
N LEU A 119 -34.19 6.35 -24.69
CA LEU A 119 -33.43 5.38 -25.49
C LEU A 119 -33.89 5.43 -26.96
N VAL A 120 -32.94 5.45 -27.90
CA VAL A 120 -33.21 5.58 -29.34
C VAL A 120 -32.38 4.56 -30.13
N GLY A 121 -33.05 3.61 -30.79
CA GLY A 121 -32.39 2.67 -31.70
C GLY A 121 -32.17 3.26 -33.10
N SER A 122 -31.04 2.95 -33.75
CA SER A 122 -30.75 3.31 -35.15
C SER A 122 -30.19 2.14 -35.97
N GLY A 123 -30.55 2.06 -37.26
CA GLY A 123 -30.22 0.97 -38.21
C GLY A 123 -30.60 1.31 -39.67
N TYR A 124 -30.16 0.51 -40.66
CA TYR A 124 -30.11 0.92 -42.08
C TYR A 124 -31.43 0.81 -42.87
N ASP A 125 -31.49 1.73 -43.83
CA ASP A 125 -32.59 2.20 -44.66
C ASP A 125 -32.84 1.32 -45.90
N ARG A 126 -33.96 0.58 -45.90
CA ARG A 126 -35.00 0.65 -46.94
C ARG A 126 -36.16 -0.30 -46.63
N ALA A 127 -37.38 0.25 -46.59
CA ALA A 127 -38.67 -0.44 -46.47
C ALA A 127 -39.14 -0.88 -45.06
N GLY A 128 -38.69 -0.22 -44.00
CA GLY A 128 -39.38 -0.24 -42.69
C GLY A 128 -39.13 -1.50 -41.84
N ALA A 129 -37.88 -1.98 -41.84
CA ALA A 129 -37.47 -3.26 -41.29
C ALA A 129 -36.84 -3.25 -39.87
N ASP A 130 -36.69 -2.09 -39.23
CA ASP A 130 -36.26 -2.03 -37.82
C ASP A 130 -37.42 -1.57 -36.94
N ARG A 131 -38.15 -2.52 -36.36
CA ARG A 131 -39.20 -2.25 -35.36
C ARG A 131 -38.82 -2.97 -34.09
N PHE A 132 -38.53 -2.20 -33.05
CA PHE A 132 -38.36 -2.71 -31.70
C PHE A 132 -39.72 -2.70 -31.01
N ALA A 133 -40.15 -3.83 -30.44
CA ALA A 133 -41.25 -3.87 -29.50
C ALA A 133 -40.66 -3.84 -28.08
N SER A 134 -41.22 -3.01 -27.21
CA SER A 134 -40.84 -2.92 -25.79
C SER A 134 -42.04 -3.17 -24.88
N SER A 135 -41.74 -3.71 -23.69
CA SER A 135 -42.65 -3.84 -22.56
C SER A 135 -41.84 -3.58 -21.30
N GLU A 136 -42.25 -2.58 -20.50
CA GLU A 136 -41.53 -2.17 -19.29
C GLU A 136 -41.64 -3.20 -18.15
N THR A 137 -42.60 -4.12 -18.19
CA THR A 137 -42.96 -4.94 -17.00
C THR A 137 -43.30 -6.40 -17.27
N ASN A 138 -43.45 -6.84 -18.52
CA ASN A 138 -43.81 -8.23 -18.82
C ASN A 138 -43.07 -8.78 -20.05
N PRO A 139 -42.17 -9.77 -19.88
CA PRO A 139 -41.41 -10.37 -20.98
C PRO A 139 -42.27 -11.18 -21.97
N ASN A 140 -43.56 -11.41 -21.67
CA ASN A 140 -44.47 -12.20 -22.51
C ASN A 140 -45.55 -11.36 -23.22
N ASP A 141 -45.66 -10.05 -22.95
CA ASP A 141 -46.68 -9.17 -23.54
C ASP A 141 -46.01 -8.05 -24.36
N HIS A 142 -45.85 -8.28 -25.66
CA HIS A 142 -45.16 -7.38 -26.60
C HIS A 142 -46.17 -6.69 -27.52
N GLN A 143 -47.09 -5.90 -26.96
CA GLN A 143 -48.07 -5.18 -27.76
C GLN A 143 -47.43 -3.95 -28.44
N TYR A 144 -47.52 -3.90 -29.77
CA TYR A 144 -47.04 -2.84 -30.68
C TYR A 144 -47.71 -1.46 -30.47
N LYS A 145 -47.82 -0.95 -29.24
CA LYS A 145 -48.68 0.20 -28.92
C LYS A 145 -48.03 1.35 -28.19
N LEU A 146 -46.83 1.20 -27.64
CA LEU A 146 -46.10 2.33 -27.09
C LEU A 146 -45.42 3.07 -28.25
N ASN A 147 -45.93 4.26 -28.56
CA ASN A 147 -45.30 5.30 -29.38
C ASN A 147 -44.80 4.88 -30.78
N GLY A 148 -45.72 4.44 -31.65
CA GLY A 148 -45.49 4.51 -33.10
C GLY A 148 -44.27 3.72 -33.62
N TYR A 149 -43.97 2.57 -32.99
CA TYR A 149 -42.84 1.68 -33.33
C TYR A 149 -41.46 2.11 -32.77
N CYS A 150 -41.45 2.95 -31.73
CA CYS A 150 -40.23 3.47 -31.11
C CYS A 150 -40.26 3.22 -29.59
N PRO A 151 -39.30 2.44 -29.03
CA PRO A 151 -39.29 2.19 -27.59
C PRO A 151 -38.92 3.48 -26.84
N LEU A 152 -39.90 4.10 -26.18
CA LEU A 152 -39.69 5.19 -25.23
C LEU A 152 -39.73 4.59 -23.82
N VAL A 153 -38.61 4.63 -23.11
CA VAL A 153 -38.56 4.43 -21.66
C VAL A 153 -38.22 5.78 -21.07
N THR A 154 -39.05 6.29 -20.16
CA THR A 154 -38.79 7.55 -19.44
C THR A 154 -38.40 7.20 -18.02
N ILE A 155 -37.13 7.40 -17.70
CA ILE A 155 -36.60 7.21 -16.34
C ILE A 155 -36.54 8.59 -15.69
N THR A 156 -37.40 8.82 -14.69
CA THR A 156 -37.31 10.01 -13.84
C THR A 156 -36.45 9.70 -12.63
N TYR A 157 -35.33 10.41 -12.48
CA TYR A 157 -34.49 10.36 -11.28
C TYR A 157 -34.36 11.76 -10.67
N SER A 158 -34.09 11.83 -9.36
CA SER A 158 -33.88 13.09 -8.65
C SER A 158 -32.50 13.10 -8.00
N ILE A 159 -31.75 14.19 -8.16
CA ILE A 159 -30.49 14.40 -7.43
C ILE A 159 -30.83 15.07 -6.10
N PRO A 160 -30.72 14.39 -4.94
CA PRO A 160 -31.05 14.97 -3.65
C PRO A 160 -30.06 16.09 -3.34
N ARG A 161 -30.53 17.30 -2.97
CA ARG A 161 -29.63 18.36 -2.49
C ARG A 161 -28.77 17.81 -1.34
N ASP A 162 -27.46 17.81 -1.55
CA ASP A 162 -26.54 17.80 -0.42
C ASP A 162 -26.73 19.14 0.30
N THR A 163 -27.32 19.13 1.50
CA THR A 163 -27.68 20.35 2.26
C THR A 163 -26.47 21.06 2.88
N SER A 164 -25.29 20.87 2.30
CA SER A 164 -24.04 21.36 2.84
C SER A 164 -23.76 22.76 2.27
N GLU A 165 -24.05 23.82 3.03
CA GLU A 165 -23.50 25.16 2.76
C GLU A 165 -21.98 25.11 2.87
N TYR A 166 -21.26 25.63 1.86
CA TYR A 166 -19.81 25.53 1.80
C TYR A 166 -19.11 26.48 2.78
N VAL A 167 -18.22 25.92 3.61
CA VAL A 167 -17.24 26.67 4.40
C VAL A 167 -15.90 26.68 3.65
N TRP A 168 -15.46 27.86 3.21
CA TRP A 168 -14.15 28.01 2.57
C TRP A 168 -13.03 27.97 3.62
N ILE A 169 -12.22 26.91 3.58
CA ILE A 169 -10.96 26.81 4.34
C ILE A 169 -9.83 27.02 3.34
N HIS A 170 -9.06 28.09 3.53
CA HIS A 170 -7.92 28.43 2.68
C HIS A 170 -6.62 28.02 3.40
N PRO A 171 -6.02 26.86 3.13
CA PRO A 171 -4.58 26.72 3.35
C PRO A 171 -3.87 27.58 2.32
N LEU A 172 -2.93 28.43 2.74
CA LEU A 172 -2.01 29.05 1.81
C LEU A 172 -1.19 27.91 1.17
N SER A 173 -1.16 27.88 -0.17
CA SER A 173 -0.49 26.94 -1.09
C SER A 173 0.84 26.38 -0.57
N TYR A 174 1.09 25.05 -0.55
CA TYR A 174 1.20 24.13 -1.71
C TYR A 174 0.52 22.74 -1.56
N THR A 175 0.37 22.02 -2.69
CA THR A 175 -0.07 20.61 -2.80
C THR A 175 0.65 19.70 -1.81
N TYR A 176 -0.14 18.90 -1.07
CA TYR A 176 0.40 17.83 -0.23
C TYR A 176 1.21 16.89 -1.14
N PRO A 177 2.45 16.56 -0.79
CA PRO A 177 3.30 15.77 -1.66
C PRO A 177 2.90 14.30 -1.63
N ASP A 178 2.96 13.65 -2.80
CA ASP A 178 2.79 12.20 -2.95
C ASP A 178 4.05 11.43 -2.49
N THR A 179 5.12 12.14 -2.09
CA THR A 179 6.38 11.55 -1.62
C THR A 179 6.89 12.23 -0.34
N ASP A 180 7.63 11.49 0.48
CA ASP A 180 8.16 11.94 1.78
C ASP A 180 9.32 12.94 1.71
N ALA A 181 9.77 13.28 0.50
CA ALA A 181 10.89 14.19 0.22
C ALA A 181 10.52 15.68 0.29
N ASP A 182 9.24 16.00 0.34
CA ASP A 182 8.73 17.37 0.29
C ASP A 182 8.42 17.91 1.70
N THR A 183 8.70 19.19 1.92
CA THR A 183 8.62 19.82 3.25
C THR A 183 7.19 20.17 3.62
N VAL A 184 6.72 19.69 4.78
CA VAL A 184 5.49 20.17 5.41
C VAL A 184 5.72 21.59 5.94
N GLU A 185 4.79 22.50 5.66
CA GLU A 185 4.87 23.90 6.12
C GLU A 185 4.78 23.97 7.66
N ASN A 186 5.77 24.63 8.28
CA ASN A 186 5.84 24.87 9.72
C ASN A 186 5.37 26.30 10.04
N GLY A 187 4.45 26.48 11.01
CA GLY A 187 4.01 27.81 11.46
C GLY A 187 2.68 27.81 12.21
N ASP A 188 2.27 29.00 12.66
CA ASP A 188 0.93 29.24 13.19
C ASP A 188 -0.07 29.39 12.03
N TRP A 189 -1.07 28.52 11.98
CA TRP A 189 -2.11 28.54 10.96
C TRP A 189 -3.34 29.28 11.47
N THR A 190 -3.73 30.33 10.76
CA THR A 190 -5.02 30.99 11.00
C THR A 190 -6.04 30.45 10.02
N VAL A 191 -7.00 29.66 10.51
CA VAL A 191 -8.14 29.20 9.70
C VAL A 191 -9.22 30.27 9.71
N GLN A 192 -9.38 30.99 8.60
CA GLN A 192 -10.45 31.96 8.43
C GLN A 192 -11.69 31.28 7.81
N VAL A 193 -12.76 31.19 8.60
CA VAL A 193 -14.06 30.68 8.15
C VAL A 193 -14.95 31.86 7.75
N THR A 194 -15.46 31.84 6.53
CA THR A 194 -16.44 32.84 6.03
C THR A 194 -17.70 32.12 5.56
N GLY A 195 -18.86 32.58 6.03
CA GLY A 195 -20.18 32.07 5.65
C GLY A 195 -21.07 33.21 5.14
N SER A 196 -22.04 32.90 4.29
CA SER A 196 -22.97 33.88 3.69
C SER A 196 -24.43 33.71 4.12
N GLY A 197 -24.73 32.70 4.94
CA GLY A 197 -26.07 32.41 5.45
C GLY A 197 -26.55 33.35 6.56
N THR A 198 -27.86 33.41 6.75
CA THR A 198 -28.50 34.15 7.86
C THR A 198 -28.86 33.17 8.99
N GLY A 199 -27.93 32.91 9.92
CA GLY A 199 -28.17 31.98 11.03
C GLY A 199 -26.91 31.59 11.81
N THR A 200 -27.07 30.69 12.79
CA THR A 200 -25.96 29.97 13.44
C THR A 200 -25.97 28.54 12.94
N GLU A 201 -24.90 28.12 12.29
CA GLU A 201 -24.73 26.75 11.81
C GLU A 201 -23.54 26.10 12.50
N GLN A 202 -23.70 24.82 12.84
CA GLN A 202 -22.61 24.01 13.36
C GLN A 202 -21.87 23.37 12.18
N PHE A 203 -20.56 23.53 12.15
CA PHE A 203 -19.68 22.81 11.23
C PHE A 203 -18.50 22.23 12.00
N ASN A 204 -17.94 21.12 11.51
CA ASN A 204 -16.77 20.48 12.09
C ASN A 204 -15.56 20.73 11.19
N ILE A 205 -14.45 21.17 11.79
CA ILE A 205 -13.13 21.17 11.13
C ILE A 205 -12.39 19.94 11.62
N SER A 206 -11.96 19.09 10.69
CA SER A 206 -11.06 17.96 10.95
C SER A 206 -9.69 18.28 10.36
N THR A 207 -8.64 18.15 11.18
CA THR A 207 -7.25 18.24 10.72
C THR A 207 -6.61 16.86 10.74
N TYR A 208 -5.74 16.59 9.78
CA TYR A 208 -4.99 15.35 9.67
C TYR A 208 -3.51 15.67 9.73
N ILE A 209 -2.76 14.82 10.41
CA ILE A 209 -1.31 14.87 10.49
C ILE A 209 -0.77 13.57 9.89
N ASP A 210 0.32 13.65 9.13
CA ASP A 210 0.98 12.46 8.61
C ASP A 210 1.61 11.62 9.74
N LYS A 211 1.84 10.34 9.45
CA LYS A 211 2.29 9.40 10.48
C LYS A 211 3.71 9.70 11.00
N LYS A 212 4.60 10.20 10.14
CA LYS A 212 5.97 10.60 10.47
C LYS A 212 5.97 11.77 11.44
N SER A 213 5.20 12.82 11.15
CA SER A 213 5.04 13.97 12.05
C SER A 213 4.37 13.58 13.37
N ALA A 214 3.38 12.68 13.34
CA ALA A 214 2.76 12.14 14.56
C ALA A 214 3.77 11.38 15.43
N ALA A 215 4.62 10.55 14.83
CA ALA A 215 5.70 9.84 15.52
C ALA A 215 6.68 10.82 16.15
N LYS A 216 7.17 11.82 15.39
CA LYS A 216 8.07 12.86 15.91
C LYS A 216 7.49 13.59 17.12
N ILE A 217 6.23 14.03 17.04
CA ILE A 217 5.55 14.73 18.16
C ILE A 217 5.44 13.83 19.40
N ALA A 218 5.08 12.56 19.22
CA ALA A 218 4.94 11.62 20.32
C ALA A 218 6.30 11.28 20.96
N SER A 219 7.33 11.08 20.14
CA SER A 219 8.71 10.88 20.61
C SER A 219 9.24 12.09 21.36
N HIS A 220 9.06 13.32 20.85
CA HIS A 220 9.42 14.54 21.59
C HIS A 220 8.70 14.64 22.94
N ALA A 221 7.41 14.29 22.99
CA ALA A 221 6.66 14.27 24.24
C ALA A 221 7.22 13.25 25.24
N PHE A 222 7.61 12.07 24.77
CA PHE A 222 8.30 11.05 25.58
C PHE A 222 9.63 11.58 26.13
N ILE A 223 10.50 12.10 25.26
CA ILE A 223 11.83 12.61 25.65
C ILE A 223 11.70 13.77 26.63
N SER A 224 10.75 14.68 26.43
CA SER A 224 10.49 15.81 27.35
C SER A 224 9.99 15.38 28.74
N SER A 225 9.52 14.13 28.87
CA SER A 225 9.07 13.55 30.14
C SER A 225 10.21 12.88 30.92
N LEU A 226 11.39 12.75 30.30
CA LEU A 226 12.60 12.25 30.94
C LEU A 226 13.42 13.42 31.52
N ASP A 227 14.28 13.12 32.48
CA ASP A 227 15.15 14.09 33.14
C ASP A 227 16.59 13.56 33.20
N PRO A 228 17.55 14.19 32.50
CA PRO A 228 18.94 13.72 32.48
C PRO A 228 19.60 13.82 33.87
N THR A 229 19.08 14.65 34.78
CA THR A 229 19.58 14.76 36.16
C THR A 229 19.20 13.56 37.03
N ARG A 230 18.21 12.77 36.61
CA ARG A 230 17.84 11.48 37.24
C ARG A 230 18.63 10.29 36.69
N GLU A 231 19.64 10.55 35.86
CA GLU A 231 20.39 9.52 35.11
C GLU A 231 19.53 8.74 34.12
N ASP A 232 18.40 9.31 33.67
CA ASP A 232 17.60 8.74 32.59
C ASP A 232 18.44 8.63 31.31
N ARG A 233 18.54 7.43 30.74
CA ARG A 233 19.26 7.15 29.49
C ARG A 233 18.27 6.75 28.42
N VAL A 234 18.43 7.33 27.24
CA VAL A 234 17.57 7.06 26.09
C VAL A 234 18.41 6.97 24.83
N GLY A 235 17.99 6.08 23.93
CA GLY A 235 18.60 5.84 22.64
C GLY A 235 17.51 5.68 21.58
N LEU A 236 17.91 5.65 20.32
CA LEU A 236 17.03 5.52 19.17
C LEU A 236 17.62 4.50 18.20
N ALA A 237 16.84 3.48 17.86
CA ALA A 237 17.12 2.53 16.81
C ALA A 237 16.00 2.60 15.76
N THR A 238 16.37 2.63 14.48
CA THR A 238 15.45 2.61 13.33
C THR A 238 15.81 1.47 12.39
N TYR A 239 14.88 1.05 11.54
CA TYR A 239 15.23 0.35 10.31
C TYR A 239 15.32 1.40 9.21
N SER A 240 16.46 1.54 8.53
CA SER A 240 16.61 2.59 7.52
C SER A 240 17.82 2.41 6.60
N TYR A 241 18.45 1.24 6.56
CA TYR A 241 19.61 1.05 5.71
C TYR A 241 19.35 -0.07 4.71
N SER A 242 19.15 0.33 3.45
CA SER A 242 19.25 -0.56 2.31
C SER A 242 20.73 -0.66 1.89
N SER A 243 21.39 -1.80 2.10
CA SER A 243 22.63 -2.12 1.38
C SER A 243 22.34 -3.01 0.18
N THR A 244 23.26 -3.02 -0.78
CA THR A 244 23.29 -4.02 -1.84
C THR A 244 24.24 -5.15 -1.45
N ASN A 245 23.81 -6.40 -1.60
CA ASN A 245 24.64 -7.58 -1.36
C ASN A 245 24.51 -8.58 -2.52
N GLU A 246 25.62 -8.81 -3.23
CA GLU A 246 25.69 -9.78 -4.30
C GLU A 246 25.89 -11.18 -3.73
N THR A 247 24.82 -11.96 -3.71
CA THR A 247 24.80 -13.30 -3.11
C THR A 247 23.81 -14.20 -3.82
N THR A 248 24.04 -15.51 -3.73
CA THR A 248 23.12 -16.54 -4.21
C THR A 248 22.07 -16.90 -3.17
N THR A 249 22.16 -16.39 -1.94
CA THR A 249 21.40 -16.91 -0.80
C THR A 249 20.83 -15.78 0.05
N GLN A 250 19.57 -15.92 0.44
CA GLN A 250 18.88 -15.10 1.43
C GLN A 250 18.24 -15.96 2.51
N GLU A 251 18.64 -15.70 3.76
CA GLU A 251 18.05 -16.33 4.93
C GLU A 251 17.21 -15.30 5.68
N SER A 252 15.95 -15.63 5.98
CA SER A 252 15.07 -14.76 6.76
C SER A 252 13.94 -15.56 7.42
N TYR A 253 12.96 -14.84 7.96
CA TYR A 253 11.83 -15.36 8.70
C TYR A 253 10.53 -14.81 8.12
N VAL A 254 9.49 -15.63 8.12
CA VAL A 254 8.15 -15.21 7.71
C VAL A 254 7.13 -15.69 8.73
N GLN A 255 6.10 -14.88 8.97
CA GLN A 255 5.04 -15.18 9.91
C GLN A 255 3.84 -15.84 9.24
N ASN A 256 3.03 -16.52 10.05
CA ASN A 256 1.78 -17.10 9.58
C ASN A 256 0.83 -16.03 9.01
N ASN A 257 0.33 -16.24 7.80
CA ASN A 257 -0.50 -15.31 7.01
C ASN A 257 0.16 -13.96 6.73
N ASN A 258 1.50 -13.92 6.70
CA ASN A 258 2.25 -12.72 6.37
C ASN A 258 3.25 -13.01 5.25
N ILE A 259 3.84 -11.96 4.69
CA ILE A 259 4.75 -12.02 3.56
C ILE A 259 6.11 -11.43 3.93
N TRP A 260 7.17 -12.09 3.47
CA TRP A 260 8.49 -11.48 3.35
C TRP A 260 8.73 -11.04 1.91
N LYS A 261 9.38 -9.89 1.73
CA LYS A 261 9.74 -9.32 0.43
C LYS A 261 11.25 -9.16 0.33
N GLY A 262 11.82 -9.62 -0.77
CA GLY A 262 13.22 -9.40 -1.13
C GLY A 262 13.30 -8.77 -2.50
N TYR A 263 13.92 -7.60 -2.58
CA TYR A 263 14.18 -6.94 -3.86
C TYR A 263 15.62 -7.24 -4.30
N PHE A 264 15.84 -7.42 -5.60
CA PHE A 264 17.18 -7.60 -6.15
C PHE A 264 17.27 -7.09 -7.58
N ASP A 265 18.45 -6.61 -7.95
CA ASP A 265 18.78 -6.31 -9.34
C ASP A 265 19.43 -7.54 -9.96
N ALA A 266 18.92 -7.95 -11.12
CA ALA A 266 19.53 -8.99 -11.93
C ALA A 266 20.47 -8.36 -12.98
N SER A 267 21.59 -9.02 -13.24
CA SER A 267 22.54 -8.56 -14.27
C SER A 267 22.00 -8.85 -15.67
N ALA A 268 22.48 -8.10 -16.67
CA ALA A 268 22.16 -8.31 -18.06
C ALA A 268 22.42 -9.76 -18.51
N THR A 269 21.38 -10.42 -19.00
CA THR A 269 21.55 -11.61 -19.84
C THR A 269 22.12 -11.22 -21.18
N SER A 270 22.80 -12.15 -21.85
CA SER A 270 23.30 -11.93 -23.21
C SER A 270 22.21 -11.40 -24.13
N GLN A 271 22.51 -10.27 -24.78
CA GLN A 271 21.63 -9.61 -25.73
C GLN A 271 21.76 -10.30 -27.09
N TYR A 272 20.64 -10.63 -27.71
CA TYR A 272 20.62 -11.21 -29.05
C TYR A 272 20.13 -10.21 -30.09
N THR A 273 20.98 -9.93 -31.08
CA THR A 273 20.71 -8.95 -32.13
C THR A 273 20.63 -9.64 -33.49
N LEU A 274 19.59 -9.31 -34.26
CA LEU A 274 19.43 -9.69 -35.67
C LEU A 274 19.88 -8.54 -36.57
N ARG A 275 20.86 -8.79 -37.44
CA ARG A 275 21.29 -7.87 -38.50
C ARG A 275 21.03 -8.45 -39.88
N PHE A 276 20.58 -7.65 -40.85
CA PHE A 276 20.44 -8.07 -42.25
C PHE A 276 20.27 -6.86 -43.20
N ASP A 277 20.50 -7.08 -44.49
CA ASP A 277 20.17 -6.11 -45.54
C ASP A 277 18.88 -6.49 -46.26
N GLY A 278 18.10 -5.48 -46.66
CA GLY A 278 16.84 -5.65 -47.39
C GLY A 278 16.84 -5.00 -48.77
N TYR A 279 16.16 -5.62 -49.74
CA TYR A 279 15.95 -5.09 -51.09
C TYR A 279 14.47 -5.04 -51.40
N ASP A 280 14.01 -3.90 -51.93
CA ASP A 280 12.62 -3.67 -52.33
C ASP A 280 11.63 -3.72 -51.15
N LEU A 281 12.12 -3.51 -49.91
CA LEU A 281 11.28 -3.45 -48.70
C LEU A 281 10.62 -2.07 -48.50
N ASP A 282 10.22 -1.40 -49.58
CA ASP A 282 9.92 0.05 -49.61
C ASP A 282 8.44 0.42 -49.62
N CYS A 283 7.56 -0.57 -49.58
CA CYS A 283 6.12 -0.36 -49.63
C CYS A 283 5.47 -0.48 -48.23
N THR A 284 4.29 0.13 -48.09
CA THR A 284 3.46 0.06 -46.89
C THR A 284 2.07 -0.44 -47.21
N PHE A 285 1.46 -1.10 -46.25
CA PHE A 285 0.05 -1.49 -46.31
C PHE A 285 -0.54 -1.46 -44.90
N ASN A 286 -1.87 -1.61 -44.82
CA ASN A 286 -2.56 -1.65 -43.53
C ASN A 286 -2.60 -3.08 -42.98
N ALA A 287 -1.69 -3.40 -42.05
CA ALA A 287 -1.62 -4.70 -41.37
C ALA A 287 -2.49 -4.78 -40.10
N GLY A 288 -3.31 -3.77 -39.84
CA GLY A 288 -4.03 -3.62 -38.58
C GLY A 288 -3.15 -3.05 -37.46
N SER A 289 -3.78 -2.53 -36.40
CA SER A 289 -3.11 -1.78 -35.33
C SER A 289 -1.97 -2.54 -34.65
N ASN A 290 -2.07 -3.87 -34.56
CA ASN A 290 -1.11 -4.71 -33.82
C ASN A 290 0.18 -4.99 -34.61
N TYR A 291 0.23 -4.62 -35.89
CA TYR A 291 1.37 -4.90 -36.78
C TYR A 291 1.81 -3.66 -37.55
N GLY A 292 1.68 -2.46 -36.96
CA GLY A 292 2.13 -1.20 -37.58
C GLY A 292 1.05 -0.40 -38.33
N GLY A 293 -0.21 -0.86 -38.31
CA GLY A 293 -1.34 -0.14 -38.92
C GLY A 293 -1.11 0.09 -40.41
N SER A 294 -1.49 1.27 -40.91
CA SER A 294 -1.27 1.71 -42.30
C SER A 294 0.20 1.95 -42.67
N SER A 295 1.12 1.82 -41.72
CA SER A 295 2.57 2.05 -41.90
C SER A 295 3.38 0.76 -41.87
N ALA A 296 2.71 -0.40 -41.83
CA ALA A 296 3.36 -1.70 -41.82
C ALA A 296 4.10 -1.95 -43.14
N GLY A 297 5.35 -2.41 -43.07
CA GLY A 297 6.13 -2.76 -44.27
C GLY A 297 6.04 -4.24 -44.65
N GLU A 298 6.75 -4.64 -45.70
CA GLU A 298 6.48 -5.89 -46.44
C GLU A 298 7.24 -7.13 -45.97
N CYS A 299 8.24 -6.98 -45.11
CA CYS A 299 8.97 -8.13 -44.57
C CYS A 299 8.48 -8.47 -43.16
N LEU A 300 7.80 -9.61 -43.01
CA LEU A 300 7.47 -10.17 -41.70
C LEU A 300 8.64 -11.01 -41.21
N ILE A 301 9.14 -10.68 -40.02
CA ILE A 301 10.11 -11.48 -39.30
C ILE A 301 9.36 -12.31 -38.26
N GLN A 302 9.60 -13.62 -38.26
CA GLN A 302 9.20 -14.53 -37.20
C GLN A 302 10.43 -15.09 -36.49
N ILE A 303 10.38 -15.15 -35.16
CA ILE A 303 11.38 -15.82 -34.34
C ILE A 303 10.70 -17.00 -33.67
N ASN A 304 11.22 -18.22 -33.88
CA ASN A 304 10.63 -19.46 -33.34
C ASN A 304 9.13 -19.64 -33.65
N GLY A 305 8.69 -19.12 -34.81
CA GLY A 305 7.30 -19.18 -35.27
C GLY A 305 6.38 -18.10 -34.67
N VAL A 306 6.87 -17.26 -33.77
CA VAL A 306 6.15 -16.11 -33.23
C VAL A 306 6.38 -14.89 -34.13
N ASN A 307 5.32 -14.16 -34.48
CA ASN A 307 5.41 -12.89 -35.21
C ASN A 307 6.19 -11.87 -34.37
N PHE A 308 7.37 -11.47 -34.86
CA PHE A 308 8.21 -10.48 -34.18
C PHE A 308 7.87 -9.07 -34.66
N THR A 309 8.07 -8.77 -35.95
CA THR A 309 7.79 -7.44 -36.49
C THR A 309 7.60 -7.44 -38.00
N LEU A 310 6.89 -6.43 -38.52
CA LEU A 310 6.92 -6.04 -39.92
C LEU A 310 7.95 -4.93 -40.09
N VAL A 311 8.99 -5.21 -40.87
CA VAL A 311 10.10 -4.27 -41.13
C VAL A 311 9.52 -3.00 -41.77
N PRO A 312 9.65 -1.81 -41.15
CA PRO A 312 9.13 -0.58 -41.71
C PRO A 312 9.90 -0.22 -42.99
N PRO A 313 9.24 0.45 -43.95
CA PRO A 313 9.89 0.84 -45.19
C PRO A 313 11.00 1.86 -44.94
N PRO A 314 12.11 1.80 -45.69
CA PRO A 314 13.12 2.85 -45.68
C PRO A 314 12.58 4.16 -46.28
N PRO A 315 13.17 5.32 -45.94
CA PRO A 315 12.77 6.60 -46.52
C PRO A 315 13.08 6.67 -48.03
N GLY A 316 12.06 6.60 -48.89
CA GLY A 316 12.19 6.75 -50.36
C GLY A 316 11.44 5.65 -51.14
N ILE A 317 11.26 5.86 -52.45
CA ILE A 317 10.61 4.88 -53.36
C ILE A 317 11.68 4.38 -54.34
N ASN A 318 11.74 3.06 -54.59
CA ASN A 318 12.76 2.34 -55.36
C ASN A 318 14.17 2.46 -54.75
N ASN A 319 14.27 2.42 -53.42
CA ASN A 319 15.58 2.29 -52.80
C ASN A 319 16.11 0.88 -53.11
N GLY A 320 17.36 0.78 -53.58
CA GLY A 320 17.98 -0.49 -53.92
C GLY A 320 18.17 -1.38 -52.68
N TRP A 321 19.40 -1.77 -52.40
CA TRP A 321 19.68 -2.37 -51.09
C TRP A 321 19.64 -1.28 -50.03
N VAL A 322 18.93 -1.57 -48.94
CA VAL A 322 19.05 -0.86 -47.68
C VAL A 322 19.84 -1.75 -46.76
N ASP A 323 21.02 -1.27 -46.39
CA ASP A 323 21.99 -1.99 -45.59
C ASP A 323 21.69 -1.79 -44.09
N ASP A 324 22.03 -2.80 -43.29
CA ASP A 324 22.09 -2.75 -41.82
C ASP A 324 20.75 -2.55 -41.06
N TYR A 325 19.70 -3.31 -41.39
CA TYR A 325 18.58 -3.45 -40.46
C TYR A 325 19.06 -4.16 -39.18
N GLU A 326 18.75 -3.58 -38.02
CA GLU A 326 19.17 -4.11 -36.72
C GLU A 326 17.98 -4.19 -35.77
N TYR A 327 17.79 -5.36 -35.15
CA TYR A 327 16.69 -5.61 -34.21
C TYR A 327 17.16 -6.40 -33.00
N ASP A 328 16.72 -5.97 -31.81
CA ASP A 328 16.83 -6.77 -30.58
C ASP A 328 15.78 -7.89 -30.61
N ILE A 329 16.25 -9.14 -30.58
CA ILE A 329 15.42 -10.34 -30.59
C ILE A 329 15.51 -11.13 -29.28
N THR A 330 16.16 -10.58 -28.24
CA THR A 330 16.51 -11.26 -26.98
C THR A 330 15.33 -12.01 -26.35
N ASP A 331 14.16 -11.37 -26.31
CA ASP A 331 12.94 -11.91 -25.71
C ASP A 331 12.33 -13.10 -26.47
N TYR A 332 12.73 -13.30 -27.71
CA TYR A 332 12.23 -14.36 -28.57
C TYR A 332 13.19 -15.55 -28.71
N VAL A 333 14.43 -15.42 -28.22
CA VAL A 333 15.45 -16.47 -28.26
C VAL A 333 15.23 -17.47 -27.13
N GLN A 334 15.16 -18.76 -27.45
CA GLN A 334 15.06 -19.85 -26.47
C GLN A 334 16.41 -20.57 -26.30
N ASN A 335 16.57 -21.33 -25.22
CA ASN A 335 17.74 -22.19 -25.06
C ASN A 335 17.75 -23.30 -26.14
N GLY A 336 18.92 -23.54 -26.72
CA GLY A 336 19.11 -24.51 -27.80
C GLY A 336 18.83 -23.92 -29.18
N SER A 337 18.10 -24.66 -30.01
CA SER A 337 17.93 -24.31 -31.43
C SER A 337 16.81 -23.29 -31.64
N ASN A 338 17.14 -22.27 -32.42
CA ASN A 338 16.29 -21.14 -32.75
C ASN A 338 16.16 -20.98 -34.27
N THR A 339 15.06 -20.36 -34.69
CA THR A 339 14.80 -20.03 -36.10
C THR A 339 14.45 -18.55 -36.24
N VAL A 340 14.99 -17.91 -37.28
CA VAL A 340 14.56 -16.60 -37.78
C VAL A 340 14.01 -16.83 -39.18
N THR A 341 12.75 -16.49 -39.43
CA THR A 341 12.14 -16.64 -40.75
C THR A 341 11.64 -15.31 -41.27
N PHE A 342 12.03 -14.99 -42.51
CA PHE A 342 11.64 -13.78 -43.22
C PHE A 342 10.61 -14.13 -44.28
N TYR A 343 9.45 -13.48 -44.24
CA TYR A 343 8.39 -13.65 -45.24
C TYR A 343 8.16 -12.37 -46.00
N ASP A 344 7.86 -12.50 -47.29
CA ASP A 344 7.18 -11.46 -48.04
C ASP A 344 5.71 -11.47 -47.63
N TYR A 345 5.32 -10.52 -46.79
CA TYR A 345 3.97 -10.43 -46.28
C TYR A 345 2.99 -10.09 -47.40
N HIS A 346 3.37 -9.27 -48.37
CA HIS A 346 2.50 -8.91 -49.50
C HIS A 346 2.22 -10.13 -50.39
N ASP A 347 3.24 -10.96 -50.70
CA ASP A 347 3.02 -12.27 -51.36
C ASP A 347 2.18 -13.22 -50.48
N TYR A 348 2.37 -13.19 -49.16
CA TYR A 348 1.60 -14.01 -48.21
C TYR A 348 0.10 -13.67 -48.22
N ILE A 349 -0.27 -12.38 -48.28
CA ILE A 349 -1.68 -11.95 -48.24
C ILE A 349 -2.35 -11.79 -49.62
N LEU A 350 -1.60 -11.39 -50.65
CA LEU A 350 -2.16 -11.00 -51.96
C LEU A 350 -1.69 -11.91 -53.11
N ASN A 351 -0.78 -12.87 -52.85
CA ASN A 351 -0.23 -13.81 -53.83
C ASN A 351 0.34 -13.11 -55.08
N ASP A 352 0.97 -11.95 -54.83
CA ASP A 352 1.63 -11.11 -55.82
C ASP A 352 3.16 -11.24 -55.72
N LYS A 353 3.84 -11.33 -56.85
CA LYS A 353 5.25 -11.75 -56.94
C LYS A 353 6.21 -10.57 -56.98
N TRP A 354 6.22 -9.80 -55.90
CA TRP A 354 7.23 -8.76 -55.68
C TRP A 354 8.58 -9.44 -55.44
N LYS A 355 9.68 -8.76 -55.76
CA LYS A 355 11.03 -9.37 -55.76
C LYS A 355 11.78 -9.04 -54.48
N ASN A 356 11.08 -9.11 -53.35
CA ASN A 356 11.62 -8.81 -52.03
C ASN A 356 12.74 -9.80 -51.70
N LYS A 357 13.88 -9.26 -51.25
CA LYS A 357 15.06 -10.07 -50.94
C LYS A 357 15.74 -9.58 -49.68
N ILE A 358 16.44 -10.50 -49.03
CA ILE A 358 17.38 -10.22 -47.95
C ILE A 358 18.76 -10.74 -48.27
N ARG A 359 19.79 -10.22 -47.62
CA ARG A 359 21.15 -10.79 -47.62
C ARG A 359 21.87 -10.51 -46.31
N ASP A 360 23.02 -11.16 -46.16
CA ASP A 360 23.99 -10.87 -45.10
C ASP A 360 23.33 -10.88 -43.71
N VAL A 361 22.54 -11.93 -43.46
CA VAL A 361 21.84 -12.10 -42.18
C VAL A 361 22.83 -12.57 -41.13
N GLU A 362 22.98 -11.80 -40.06
CA GLU A 362 23.81 -12.12 -38.91
C GLU A 362 22.96 -12.15 -37.64
N ILE A 363 23.24 -13.13 -36.78
CA ILE A 363 22.71 -13.18 -35.42
C ILE A 363 23.90 -13.03 -34.48
N LEU A 364 23.81 -12.05 -33.59
CA LEU A 364 24.85 -11.69 -32.64
C LEU A 364 24.38 -11.99 -31.22
N GLU A 365 25.31 -12.43 -30.38
CA GLU A 365 25.18 -12.53 -28.92
C GLU A 365 26.20 -11.57 -28.33
N ASP A 366 25.76 -10.51 -27.64
CA ASP A 366 26.62 -9.47 -27.06
C ASP A 366 27.63 -8.89 -28.09
N ASP A 367 27.11 -8.48 -29.25
CA ASP A 367 27.88 -8.02 -30.42
C ASP A 367 28.85 -9.04 -31.06
N VAL A 368 28.83 -10.31 -30.63
CA VAL A 368 29.60 -11.39 -31.24
C VAL A 368 28.72 -12.19 -32.20
N VAL A 369 29.08 -12.25 -33.48
CA VAL A 369 28.35 -13.03 -34.48
C VAL A 369 28.38 -14.54 -34.13
N ILE A 370 27.22 -15.10 -33.77
CA ILE A 370 27.03 -16.53 -33.45
C ILE A 370 26.46 -17.33 -34.64
N ALA A 371 25.83 -16.65 -35.60
CA ALA A 371 25.43 -17.24 -36.87
C ALA A 371 25.46 -16.20 -37.98
N SER A 372 25.90 -16.60 -39.18
CA SER A 372 25.98 -15.72 -40.35
C SER A 372 25.56 -16.46 -41.61
N TYR A 373 24.77 -15.78 -42.43
CA TYR A 373 24.20 -16.26 -43.69
C TYR A 373 24.53 -15.26 -44.82
N PRO A 374 25.78 -15.24 -45.27
CA PRO A 374 26.25 -14.28 -46.27
C PRO A 374 25.64 -14.54 -47.64
N SER A 375 25.49 -13.49 -48.45
CA SER A 375 25.12 -13.65 -49.86
C SER A 375 26.24 -14.28 -50.68
N THR A 376 25.86 -15.12 -51.66
CA THR A 376 26.77 -15.71 -52.64
C THR A 376 27.12 -14.76 -53.80
N HIS A 377 26.45 -13.61 -53.95
CA HIS A 377 26.75 -12.61 -54.98
C HIS A 377 26.33 -11.18 -54.54
N PRO A 378 27.18 -10.14 -54.73
CA PRO A 378 26.89 -8.77 -54.27
C PRO A 378 25.67 -8.11 -54.94
N THR A 379 25.12 -8.72 -55.99
CA THR A 379 23.94 -8.24 -56.73
C THR A 379 22.71 -9.14 -56.58
N THR A 380 22.80 -10.26 -55.85
CA THR A 380 21.66 -11.18 -55.63
C THR A 380 21.53 -11.53 -54.16
N GLY A 381 20.39 -11.21 -53.56
CA GLY A 381 20.01 -11.75 -52.24
C GLY A 381 19.07 -12.94 -52.33
N ASN A 382 18.75 -13.49 -51.17
CA ASN A 382 17.78 -14.57 -50.99
C ASN A 382 16.37 -13.99 -51.15
N SER A 383 15.56 -14.59 -52.03
CA SER A 383 14.17 -14.14 -52.19
C SER A 383 13.34 -14.58 -51.00
N ILE A 384 12.65 -13.62 -50.39
CA ILE A 384 11.63 -13.90 -49.39
C ILE A 384 10.30 -14.02 -50.15
N THR A 385 9.56 -15.08 -49.90
CA THR A 385 8.26 -15.37 -50.54
C THR A 385 7.29 -15.79 -49.46
N LYS A 386 6.05 -16.15 -49.81
CA LYS A 386 5.09 -16.71 -48.86
C LYS A 386 5.54 -17.99 -48.14
N THR A 387 6.55 -18.71 -48.66
CA THR A 387 7.12 -19.89 -47.96
C THR A 387 8.22 -19.54 -46.98
N GLY A 388 8.65 -18.27 -46.96
CA GLY A 388 9.70 -17.76 -46.09
C GLY A 388 11.12 -18.16 -46.51
N TYR A 389 12.11 -17.44 -45.96
CA TYR A 389 13.52 -17.83 -45.90
C TYR A 389 13.91 -17.99 -44.43
N THR A 390 14.33 -19.18 -44.04
CA THR A 390 14.61 -19.52 -42.63
C THR A 390 16.11 -19.67 -42.38
N CYS A 391 16.59 -18.94 -41.39
CA CYS A 391 17.90 -19.08 -40.77
C CYS A 391 17.75 -19.82 -39.43
N THR A 392 18.76 -20.61 -39.06
CA THR A 392 18.83 -21.29 -37.75
C THR A 392 20.03 -20.85 -36.94
N PHE A 393 19.91 -20.77 -35.63
CA PHE A 393 21.08 -20.56 -34.76
C PHE A 393 20.88 -21.31 -33.45
N ASN A 394 21.98 -21.58 -32.74
CA ASN A 394 21.90 -22.13 -31.39
C ASN A 394 22.25 -21.01 -30.40
N ALA A 395 21.48 -20.91 -29.34
CA ALA A 395 21.72 -20.02 -28.21
C ALA A 395 21.84 -20.85 -26.93
N THR A 396 22.69 -20.44 -26.00
CA THR A 396 22.79 -21.08 -24.69
C THR A 396 22.22 -20.14 -23.65
N ARG A 397 20.97 -20.38 -23.24
CA ARG A 397 20.34 -19.62 -22.16
C ARG A 397 20.21 -20.54 -20.95
N THR A 398 20.95 -20.24 -19.89
CA THR A 398 20.77 -20.92 -18.60
C THR A 398 19.76 -20.12 -17.79
N PRO A 399 18.61 -20.68 -17.39
CA PRO A 399 17.68 -19.96 -16.53
C PRO A 399 18.23 -19.91 -15.10
N SER A 400 17.90 -18.85 -14.39
CA SER A 400 18.15 -18.72 -12.96
C SER A 400 17.12 -19.56 -12.22
N THR A 401 17.58 -20.54 -11.44
CA THR A 401 16.71 -21.37 -10.60
C THR A 401 16.61 -20.76 -9.22
N PHE A 402 15.38 -20.51 -8.78
CA PHE A 402 15.04 -20.11 -7.42
C PHE A 402 14.58 -21.33 -6.64
N ASN A 403 15.16 -21.56 -5.47
CA ASN A 403 14.81 -22.67 -4.60
C ASN A 403 14.64 -22.17 -3.16
N LEU A 404 13.44 -22.34 -2.61
CA LEU A 404 13.06 -21.98 -1.25
C LEU A 404 12.96 -23.23 -0.41
N THR A 405 13.60 -23.19 0.77
CA THR A 405 13.52 -24.24 1.80
C THR A 405 13.26 -23.63 3.15
N TRP A 406 12.75 -24.40 4.10
CA TRP A 406 12.50 -23.94 5.47
C TRP A 406 12.75 -25.02 6.51
N ASP A 407 12.97 -24.60 7.75
CA ASP A 407 13.46 -25.49 8.82
C ASP A 407 12.42 -26.53 9.26
N ASN A 408 11.13 -26.15 9.32
CA ASN A 408 10.06 -27.02 9.81
C ASN A 408 9.22 -27.59 8.65
N PRO A 409 9.34 -28.89 8.32
CA PRO A 409 8.63 -29.48 7.18
C PRO A 409 7.10 -29.55 7.35
N GLY A 410 6.57 -29.20 8.53
CA GLY A 410 5.13 -29.06 8.75
C GLY A 410 4.56 -27.67 8.40
N ASP A 411 5.43 -26.68 8.17
CA ASP A 411 5.03 -25.37 7.67
C ASP A 411 4.84 -25.41 6.15
N ASP A 412 4.08 -24.45 5.63
CA ASP A 412 3.78 -24.26 4.21
C ASP A 412 4.10 -22.82 3.80
N LEU A 413 5.09 -22.66 2.92
CA LEU A 413 5.55 -21.37 2.42
C LEU A 413 5.48 -21.38 0.89
N ASP A 414 4.90 -20.35 0.29
CA ASP A 414 4.89 -20.18 -1.17
C ASP A 414 5.96 -19.19 -1.62
N LEU A 415 6.45 -19.35 -2.85
CA LEU A 415 7.38 -18.42 -3.49
C LEU A 415 6.76 -17.78 -4.73
N TYR A 416 6.83 -16.45 -4.82
CA TYR A 416 6.41 -15.67 -5.98
C TYR A 416 7.53 -14.74 -6.44
N LEU A 417 7.61 -14.47 -7.74
CA LEU A 417 8.53 -13.53 -8.33
C LEU A 417 7.79 -12.55 -9.23
N TYR A 418 8.04 -11.26 -9.01
CA TYR A 418 7.44 -10.16 -9.75
C TYR A 418 8.50 -9.33 -10.47
N GLU A 419 8.14 -8.87 -11.67
CA GLU A 419 8.80 -7.79 -12.42
C GLU A 419 7.83 -6.60 -12.41
N GLY A 420 8.17 -5.54 -11.68
CA GLY A 420 7.22 -4.46 -11.39
C GLY A 420 5.96 -4.98 -10.66
N VAL A 421 4.81 -4.95 -11.33
CA VAL A 421 3.52 -5.45 -10.80
C VAL A 421 3.11 -6.81 -11.36
N ASP A 422 3.84 -7.32 -12.35
CA ASP A 422 3.49 -8.53 -13.07
C ASP A 422 4.11 -9.75 -12.41
N LEU A 423 3.28 -10.76 -12.11
CA LEU A 423 3.74 -12.05 -11.60
C LEU A 423 4.35 -12.85 -12.75
N ILE A 424 5.65 -13.10 -12.70
CA ILE A 424 6.40 -13.79 -13.77
C ILE A 424 6.71 -15.25 -13.46
N ALA A 425 6.78 -15.62 -12.16
CA ALA A 425 6.96 -17.00 -11.72
C ALA A 425 6.41 -17.22 -10.32
N SER A 426 5.97 -18.44 -10.03
CA SER A 426 5.51 -18.85 -8.71
C SER A 426 5.63 -20.35 -8.49
N SER A 427 5.76 -20.76 -7.24
CA SER A 427 5.69 -22.15 -6.80
C SER A 427 4.98 -22.20 -5.44
N ASN A 428 4.02 -23.13 -5.30
CA ASN A 428 3.10 -23.26 -4.17
C ASN A 428 2.83 -24.74 -3.82
N ASN A 429 3.89 -25.52 -3.72
CA ASN A 429 3.85 -26.91 -3.34
C ASN A 429 3.69 -27.06 -1.83
N THR A 430 2.72 -27.87 -1.41
CA THR A 430 2.50 -28.20 0.00
C THR A 430 3.59 -29.11 0.61
N THR A 431 4.75 -29.25 -0.02
CA THR A 431 5.77 -30.27 0.27
C THR A 431 7.13 -29.67 0.57
N GLY A 432 7.26 -28.86 1.62
CA GLY A 432 8.55 -28.56 2.27
C GLY A 432 9.63 -27.86 1.44
N PHE A 433 9.38 -27.54 0.17
CA PHE A 433 10.29 -26.80 -0.71
C PHE A 433 9.49 -26.17 -1.86
N GLU A 434 9.99 -25.05 -2.37
CA GLU A 434 9.50 -24.41 -3.60
C GLU A 434 10.62 -24.25 -4.62
N GLU A 435 10.31 -24.43 -5.89
CA GLU A 435 11.31 -24.27 -6.96
C GLU A 435 10.68 -23.82 -8.28
N PHE A 436 11.32 -22.85 -8.94
CA PHE A 436 11.08 -22.55 -10.35
C PHE A 436 12.37 -22.06 -11.02
N SER A 437 12.39 -22.10 -12.35
CA SER A 437 13.48 -21.54 -13.16
C SER A 437 12.94 -20.51 -14.14
N ILE A 438 13.60 -19.37 -14.25
CA ILE A 438 13.23 -18.27 -15.14
C ILE A 438 14.46 -17.62 -15.77
N HIS A 439 14.32 -17.08 -16.98
CA HIS A 439 15.35 -16.21 -17.54
C HIS A 439 15.11 -14.80 -17.05
N LEU A 440 16.00 -14.32 -16.19
CA LEU A 440 16.02 -12.93 -15.76
C LEU A 440 16.48 -12.03 -16.91
N LYS A 441 16.17 -10.74 -16.82
CA LYS A 441 16.69 -9.67 -17.67
C LYS A 441 17.34 -8.62 -16.77
N GLU A 442 18.03 -7.64 -17.34
CA GLU A 442 18.50 -6.48 -16.58
C GLU A 442 17.30 -5.65 -16.09
N ASP A 443 16.84 -5.93 -14.87
CA ASP A 443 15.76 -5.22 -14.19
C ASP A 443 15.82 -5.48 -12.68
N THR A 444 14.98 -4.75 -11.92
CA THR A 444 14.73 -4.95 -10.50
C THR A 444 13.53 -5.88 -10.30
N TYR A 445 13.73 -6.96 -9.56
CA TYR A 445 12.70 -7.95 -9.26
C TYR A 445 12.30 -7.93 -7.79
N CYS A 446 11.09 -8.42 -7.50
CA CYS A 446 10.60 -8.64 -6.14
C CYS A 446 10.27 -10.12 -5.94
N ALA A 447 11.05 -10.80 -5.11
CA ALA A 447 10.72 -12.12 -4.58
C ALA A 447 9.84 -11.97 -3.34
N ILE A 448 8.74 -12.71 -3.30
CA ILE A 448 7.82 -12.77 -2.16
C ILE A 448 7.80 -14.19 -1.62
N VAL A 449 8.08 -14.34 -0.32
CA VAL A 449 7.85 -15.58 0.42
C VAL A 449 6.59 -15.38 1.27
N ASN A 450 5.57 -16.21 1.03
CA ASN A 450 4.29 -16.10 1.72
C ASN A 450 4.12 -17.24 2.73
N GLY A 451 3.89 -16.91 4.01
CA GLY A 451 3.68 -17.88 5.06
C GLY A 451 2.23 -18.37 5.12
N THR A 452 1.83 -19.24 4.20
CA THR A 452 0.43 -19.69 4.05
C THR A 452 -0.07 -20.53 5.24
N ASN A 453 0.80 -21.38 5.82
CA ASN A 453 0.48 -22.10 7.05
C ASN A 453 1.75 -22.36 7.88
N VAL A 454 1.99 -21.49 8.86
CA VAL A 454 3.16 -21.58 9.75
C VAL A 454 2.71 -21.98 11.15
N LEU A 455 3.13 -23.16 11.60
CA LEU A 455 2.67 -23.80 12.84
C LEU A 455 3.19 -23.12 14.11
N SER A 456 4.39 -22.54 14.05
CA SER A 456 5.08 -21.89 15.18
C SER A 456 4.98 -20.37 15.19
N ASN A 457 3.97 -19.80 14.53
CA ASN A 457 3.80 -18.35 14.23
C ASN A 457 4.89 -17.73 13.34
N THR A 458 6.12 -18.22 13.39
CA THR A 458 7.24 -17.82 12.54
C THR A 458 7.95 -19.06 11.99
N SER A 459 8.36 -19.01 10.73
CA SER A 459 9.21 -20.03 10.08
C SER A 459 10.47 -19.39 9.54
N ARG A 460 11.61 -20.04 9.73
CA ARG A 460 12.89 -19.65 9.13
C ARG A 460 13.01 -20.31 7.77
N PHE A 461 13.36 -19.51 6.76
CA PHE A 461 13.52 -19.98 5.39
C PHE A 461 14.89 -19.59 4.82
N ASN A 462 15.28 -20.31 3.79
CA ASN A 462 16.45 -20.06 2.98
C ASN A 462 16.05 -20.06 1.50
N LEU A 463 16.16 -18.90 0.85
CA LEU A 463 15.95 -18.72 -0.58
C LEU A 463 17.30 -18.72 -1.29
N THR A 464 17.46 -19.59 -2.27
CA THR A 464 18.67 -19.70 -3.08
C THR A 464 18.39 -19.43 -4.55
N VAL A 465 19.32 -18.75 -5.21
CA VAL A 465 19.32 -18.48 -6.65
C VAL A 465 20.56 -19.16 -7.24
N SER A 466 20.41 -19.80 -8.41
CA SER A 466 21.49 -20.57 -9.04
C SER A 466 22.71 -19.73 -9.43
N GLU A 467 22.55 -18.42 -9.53
CA GLU A 467 23.59 -17.43 -9.79
C GLU A 467 23.46 -16.24 -8.81
N PRO A 468 24.56 -15.53 -8.52
CA PRO A 468 24.50 -14.37 -7.65
C PRO A 468 23.60 -13.29 -8.24
N VAL A 469 22.75 -12.71 -7.41
CA VAL A 469 21.97 -11.51 -7.74
C VAL A 469 22.25 -10.44 -6.69
N ASN A 470 22.01 -9.18 -7.05
CA ASN A 470 22.32 -8.06 -6.18
C ASN A 470 21.12 -7.71 -5.29
N TRP A 471 21.02 -8.31 -4.12
CA TRP A 471 19.90 -8.10 -3.22
C TRP A 471 19.95 -6.74 -2.52
N LEU A 472 18.80 -6.08 -2.45
CA LEU A 472 18.56 -4.95 -1.57
C LEU A 472 18.23 -5.47 -0.17
N GLU A 473 19.10 -5.18 0.79
CA GLU A 473 19.01 -5.66 2.16
C GLU A 473 18.52 -4.58 3.11
N TRP A 474 17.40 -4.82 3.80
CA TRP A 474 16.88 -3.91 4.82
C TRP A 474 17.44 -4.26 6.19
N ARG A 475 18.34 -3.42 6.70
CA ARG A 475 18.97 -3.61 8.00
C ARG A 475 18.64 -2.49 8.97
N GLY A 476 18.66 -2.84 10.26
CA GLY A 476 18.47 -1.86 11.33
C GLY A 476 19.75 -1.08 11.64
N THR A 477 19.58 0.09 12.23
CA THR A 477 20.67 0.98 12.66
C THR A 477 20.35 1.57 14.03
N VAL A 478 21.38 1.76 14.85
CA VAL A 478 21.29 2.55 16.09
C VAL A 478 21.67 3.99 15.77
N ASN A 479 20.68 4.85 15.52
CA ASN A 479 20.89 6.27 15.18
C ASN A 479 21.49 7.03 16.37
N LYS A 480 21.09 6.66 17.59
CA LYS A 480 21.67 7.16 18.84
C LYS A 480 21.74 6.05 19.87
N TYR A 481 22.96 5.78 20.34
CA TYR A 481 23.19 4.90 21.50
C TYR A 481 22.65 5.54 22.78
N LEU A 482 22.45 4.72 23.81
CA LEU A 482 22.18 5.16 25.17
C LEU A 482 23.36 6.03 25.64
N THR A 483 23.24 7.35 25.59
CA THR A 483 24.31 8.26 26.03
C THR A 483 24.18 8.60 27.51
N ASP A 484 25.31 8.56 28.22
CA ASP A 484 25.48 9.13 29.56
C ASP A 484 25.14 10.63 29.53
N SER A 485 24.28 11.04 30.46
CA SER A 485 23.49 12.27 30.53
C SER A 485 24.26 13.61 30.68
N ILE A 486 25.49 13.73 30.18
CA ILE A 486 26.37 14.89 30.45
C ILE A 486 25.97 16.16 29.65
N GLY A 487 25.08 16.07 28.66
CA GLY A 487 24.68 17.20 27.79
C GLY A 487 23.18 17.43 27.57
N GLY A 488 22.29 16.61 28.17
CA GLY A 488 20.84 16.65 27.93
C GLY A 488 20.38 15.90 26.66
N PHE A 489 19.09 16.00 26.32
CA PHE A 489 18.46 15.23 25.23
C PHE A 489 18.50 15.90 23.84
N GLY A 490 19.32 16.94 23.66
CA GLY A 490 19.47 17.62 22.35
C GLY A 490 19.81 16.67 21.20
N PRO A 491 20.85 15.82 21.32
CA PRO A 491 21.27 14.93 20.23
C PRO A 491 20.23 13.89 19.82
N ILE A 492 19.38 13.41 20.74
CA ILE A 492 18.31 12.47 20.38
C ILE A 492 17.12 13.19 19.74
N ASN A 493 16.80 14.40 20.20
CA ASN A 493 15.77 15.24 19.57
C ASN A 493 16.13 15.56 18.12
N GLU A 494 17.39 15.91 17.83
CA GLU A 494 17.88 16.09 16.45
C GLU A 494 17.68 14.84 15.60
N SER A 495 17.99 13.65 16.12
CA SER A 495 17.76 12.39 15.38
C SER A 495 16.29 12.04 15.20
N ILE A 496 15.42 12.43 16.13
CA ILE A 496 13.96 12.32 15.96
C ILE A 496 13.51 13.26 14.84
N ASP A 497 14.02 14.49 14.81
CA ASP A 497 13.71 15.47 13.77
C ASP A 497 14.17 15.03 12.38
N ASP A 498 15.28 14.30 12.31
CA ASP A 498 15.85 13.74 11.07
C ASP A 498 15.15 12.45 10.58
N LEU A 499 14.17 11.90 11.32
CA LEU A 499 13.46 10.71 10.87
C LEU A 499 12.81 10.92 9.50
N THR A 500 13.15 10.03 8.58
CA THR A 500 12.52 9.89 7.26
C THR A 500 11.59 8.68 7.28
N ALA A 501 10.56 8.73 6.44
CA ALA A 501 9.75 7.56 6.12
C ALA A 501 10.14 7.14 4.71
N ASP A 502 10.44 5.86 4.56
CA ASP A 502 10.70 5.19 3.30
C ASP A 502 10.08 3.79 3.42
N GLY A 503 9.86 3.10 2.30
CA GLY A 503 9.03 1.90 2.23
C GLY A 503 9.48 0.71 3.11
N MET A 504 8.66 -0.34 3.07
CA MET A 504 8.82 -1.60 3.81
C MET A 504 8.73 -1.45 5.34
N THR A 505 8.87 -2.55 6.08
CA THR A 505 8.82 -2.54 7.55
C THR A 505 9.67 -3.71 8.08
N ALA A 506 10.78 -3.42 8.76
CA ALA A 506 11.63 -4.41 9.45
C ALA A 506 11.63 -4.14 10.97
N ILE A 507 10.60 -4.64 11.65
CA ILE A 507 10.44 -4.58 13.11
C ILE A 507 11.53 -5.43 13.78
N ASP A 508 11.79 -6.60 13.22
CA ASP A 508 12.79 -7.56 13.66
C ASP A 508 14.20 -6.94 13.79
N GLU A 509 14.63 -6.17 12.79
CA GLU A 509 15.91 -5.46 12.73
C GLU A 509 16.00 -4.35 13.78
N GLY A 510 14.90 -3.64 14.00
CA GLY A 510 14.79 -2.62 15.05
C GLY A 510 14.95 -3.22 16.44
N LEU A 511 14.27 -4.35 16.70
CA LEU A 511 14.41 -5.11 17.95
C LEU A 511 15.83 -5.66 18.12
N PHE A 512 16.41 -6.22 17.06
CA PHE A 512 17.78 -6.75 17.09
C PHE A 512 18.80 -5.67 17.51
N ASN A 513 18.70 -4.49 16.91
CA ASN A 513 19.60 -3.39 17.22
C ASN A 513 19.33 -2.76 18.59
N ALA A 514 18.06 -2.64 19.01
CA ALA A 514 17.72 -2.15 20.34
C ALA A 514 18.27 -3.07 21.45
N ASN A 515 18.11 -4.39 21.29
CA ASN A 515 18.70 -5.38 22.18
C ASN A 515 20.24 -5.30 22.20
N ASN A 516 20.89 -5.14 21.05
CA ASN A 516 22.34 -4.95 20.99
C ASN A 516 22.78 -3.67 21.71
N ALA A 517 22.04 -2.56 21.53
CA ALA A 517 22.32 -1.28 22.19
C ALA A 517 22.15 -1.34 23.71
N LEU A 518 21.27 -2.21 24.20
CA LEU A 518 21.05 -2.47 25.62
C LEU A 518 22.04 -3.47 26.23
N THR A 519 22.96 -4.04 25.44
CA THR A 519 23.96 -4.97 25.96
C THR A 519 24.83 -4.30 27.02
N GLY A 520 24.88 -4.89 28.22
CA GLY A 520 25.60 -4.35 29.38
C GLY A 520 24.76 -3.46 30.30
N TYR A 521 23.49 -3.23 29.98
CA TYR A 521 22.51 -2.59 30.85
C TYR A 521 21.58 -3.64 31.48
N GLU A 522 21.31 -3.51 32.77
CA GLU A 522 20.30 -4.33 33.46
C GLU A 522 18.96 -3.59 33.50
N ASN A 523 17.84 -4.33 33.39
CA ASN A 523 16.48 -3.78 33.45
C ASN A 523 16.14 -2.78 32.32
N GLY A 524 16.60 -3.08 31.09
CA GLY A 524 16.31 -2.27 29.92
C GLY A 524 14.82 -2.13 29.63
N THR A 525 14.45 -1.05 28.93
CA THR A 525 13.11 -0.91 28.35
C THR A 525 13.24 -0.56 26.87
N ILE A 526 12.49 -1.27 26.04
CA ILE A 526 12.31 -0.95 24.61
C ILE A 526 10.87 -0.47 24.42
N VAL A 527 10.71 0.67 23.76
CA VAL A 527 9.40 1.15 23.30
C VAL A 527 9.37 0.98 21.78
N LEU A 528 8.73 -0.09 21.32
CA LEU A 528 8.55 -0.40 19.90
C LEU A 528 7.27 0.27 19.40
N MET A 529 7.39 1.05 18.34
CA MET A 529 6.24 1.60 17.60
C MET A 529 6.31 1.11 16.15
N THR A 530 5.18 0.68 15.60
CA THR A 530 5.03 0.37 14.18
C THR A 530 3.67 0.81 13.67
N ASP A 531 3.58 1.20 12.40
CA ASP A 531 2.34 1.47 11.68
C ASP A 531 2.06 0.46 10.55
N GLY A 532 2.91 -0.56 10.47
CA GLY A 532 3.00 -1.55 9.42
C GLY A 532 3.18 -2.97 9.97
N ILE A 533 3.10 -3.94 9.06
CA ILE A 533 3.38 -5.35 9.31
C ILE A 533 4.81 -5.64 8.83
N ASP A 534 5.59 -6.33 9.65
CA ASP A 534 6.94 -6.79 9.34
C ASP A 534 6.97 -7.58 8.04
N ASN A 535 7.75 -7.15 7.05
CA ASN A 535 7.74 -7.70 5.70
C ASN A 535 9.10 -7.74 5.00
N VAL A 536 10.15 -7.30 5.67
CA VAL A 536 11.56 -7.41 5.25
C VAL A 536 12.40 -7.59 6.53
N GLY A 537 13.68 -7.94 6.41
CA GLY A 537 14.55 -8.18 7.57
C GLY A 537 15.14 -9.59 7.55
N TYR A 538 15.85 -9.95 8.62
CA TYR A 538 16.70 -11.15 8.72
C TYR A 538 16.61 -11.86 10.08
N HIS A 539 15.76 -11.40 10.99
CA HIS A 539 15.68 -11.88 12.36
C HIS A 539 14.25 -12.33 12.71
N SER A 540 14.11 -13.11 13.78
CA SER A 540 12.79 -13.47 14.29
C SER A 540 12.37 -12.50 15.39
N MET A 541 11.27 -11.76 15.19
CA MET A 541 10.70 -10.90 16.23
C MET A 541 10.45 -11.64 17.55
N ILE A 542 10.03 -12.90 17.50
CA ILE A 542 9.81 -13.72 18.71
C ILE A 542 11.12 -14.07 19.40
N ALA A 543 12.14 -14.50 18.63
CA ALA A 543 13.45 -14.78 19.20
C ALA A 543 14.08 -13.52 19.83
N GLU A 544 13.85 -12.35 19.22
CA GLU A 544 14.30 -11.06 19.76
C GLU A 544 13.54 -10.65 21.03
N ALA A 545 12.25 -10.94 21.12
CA ALA A 545 11.48 -10.75 22.36
C ALA A 545 11.95 -11.69 23.47
N GLU A 546 12.22 -12.96 23.16
CA GLU A 546 12.79 -13.93 24.11
C GLU A 546 14.18 -13.52 24.58
N ARG A 547 15.02 -12.99 23.67
CA ARG A 547 16.33 -12.42 23.98
C ARG A 547 16.22 -11.24 24.94
N ALA A 548 15.25 -10.34 24.71
CA ALA A 548 14.98 -9.23 25.61
C ALA A 548 14.56 -9.73 27.01
N ALA A 549 13.60 -10.66 27.08
CA ALA A 549 13.14 -11.24 28.34
C ALA A 549 14.26 -11.93 29.12
N ALA A 550 15.13 -12.68 28.45
CA ALA A 550 16.30 -13.33 29.06
C ALA A 550 17.29 -12.34 29.67
N ASN A 551 17.36 -11.12 29.13
CA ASN A 551 18.17 -10.01 29.63
C ASN A 551 17.39 -9.06 30.57
N ASN A 552 16.24 -9.48 31.07
CA ASN A 552 15.33 -8.69 31.90
C ASN A 552 14.96 -7.33 31.29
N THR A 553 14.83 -7.29 29.96
CA THR A 553 14.40 -6.11 29.20
C THR A 553 12.91 -6.19 28.91
N THR A 554 12.17 -5.15 29.26
CA THR A 554 10.72 -5.04 29.01
C THR A 554 10.47 -4.37 27.66
N ILE A 555 9.57 -4.93 26.83
CA ILE A 555 9.18 -4.32 25.54
C ILE A 555 7.73 -3.83 25.63
N PHE A 556 7.54 -2.52 25.50
CA PHE A 556 6.23 -1.93 25.20
C PHE A 556 6.04 -1.87 23.69
N THR A 557 4.88 -2.27 23.20
CA THR A 557 4.56 -2.26 21.78
C THR A 557 3.41 -1.31 21.49
N ILE A 558 3.53 -0.52 20.43
CA ILE A 558 2.55 0.48 20.01
C ILE A 558 2.22 0.26 18.54
N GLY A 559 0.99 -0.17 18.27
CA GLY A 559 0.47 -0.26 16.90
C GLY A 559 -0.21 1.05 16.51
N PHE A 560 0.21 1.67 15.41
CA PHE A 560 -0.28 2.97 14.96
C PHE A 560 -1.04 2.91 13.64
N GLY A 561 -2.32 3.28 13.66
CA GLY A 561 -3.20 3.19 12.49
C GLY A 561 -3.72 1.76 12.26
N SER A 562 -4.21 1.47 11.05
CA SER A 562 -5.01 0.26 10.78
C SER A 562 -4.25 -0.90 10.14
N THR A 563 -3.02 -0.70 9.69
CA THR A 563 -2.25 -1.69 8.89
C THR A 563 -1.19 -2.36 9.76
N ILE A 564 -1.62 -2.98 10.85
CA ILE A 564 -0.72 -3.56 11.86
C ILE A 564 -1.12 -5.01 12.17
N ASP A 565 -0.15 -5.80 12.63
CA ASP A 565 -0.42 -7.10 13.24
C ASP A 565 -0.50 -6.94 14.77
N ASP A 566 -1.74 -6.76 15.26
CA ASP A 566 -2.05 -6.70 16.69
C ASP A 566 -1.61 -7.95 17.48
N SER A 567 -1.67 -9.11 16.85
CA SER A 567 -1.45 -10.40 17.51
C SER A 567 0.02 -10.53 17.91
N ILE A 568 0.92 -10.28 16.96
CA ILE A 568 2.36 -10.38 17.22
C ILE A 568 2.84 -9.31 18.21
N LEU A 569 2.35 -8.07 18.08
CA LEU A 569 2.74 -6.99 18.99
C LEU A 569 2.31 -7.27 20.44
N LYS A 570 1.13 -7.86 20.64
CA LYS A 570 0.69 -8.34 21.97
C LYS A 570 1.56 -9.48 22.46
N GLN A 571 1.94 -10.41 21.59
CA GLN A 571 2.80 -11.54 21.95
C GLN A 571 4.18 -11.04 22.43
N ILE A 572 4.82 -10.13 21.69
CA ILE A 572 6.12 -9.52 22.05
C ILE A 572 6.05 -8.84 23.43
N ALA A 573 5.01 -8.02 23.66
CA ALA A 573 4.83 -7.35 24.94
C ALA A 573 4.63 -8.36 26.08
N ASN A 574 3.80 -9.39 25.87
CA ASN A 574 3.53 -10.42 26.88
C ASN A 574 4.76 -11.24 27.25
N ILE A 575 5.61 -11.60 26.27
CA ILE A 575 6.85 -12.37 26.51
C ILE A 575 7.78 -11.63 27.48
N THR A 576 7.84 -10.30 27.38
CA THR A 576 8.77 -9.47 28.13
C THR A 576 8.15 -8.81 29.37
N GLY A 577 6.87 -9.05 29.63
CA GLY A 577 6.13 -8.43 30.75
C GLY A 577 5.72 -6.97 30.51
N GLY A 578 5.83 -6.47 29.28
CA GLY A 578 5.40 -5.14 28.88
C GLY A 578 3.90 -5.05 28.55
N ARG A 579 3.50 -3.94 27.92
CA ARG A 579 2.12 -3.68 27.51
C ARG A 579 2.02 -3.29 26.04
N TYR A 580 1.00 -3.83 25.37
CA TYR A 580 0.60 -3.41 24.03
C TYR A 580 -0.39 -2.25 24.11
N TYR A 581 -0.21 -1.26 23.24
CA TYR A 581 -1.11 -0.13 23.06
C TYR A 581 -1.51 0.02 21.60
N PHE A 582 -2.79 0.35 21.37
CA PHE A 582 -3.30 0.71 20.06
C PHE A 582 -3.49 2.23 19.96
N ALA A 583 -2.89 2.84 18.94
CA ALA A 583 -2.98 4.26 18.65
C ALA A 583 -3.75 4.47 17.33
N PRO A 584 -5.06 4.80 17.35
CA PRO A 584 -5.79 5.08 16.12
C PRO A 584 -5.47 6.44 15.50
N ASN A 585 -4.85 7.35 16.25
CA ASN A 585 -4.52 8.70 15.81
C ASN A 585 -3.36 9.31 16.63
N ALA A 586 -2.82 10.44 16.15
CA ALA A 586 -1.67 11.11 16.72
C ALA A 586 -1.86 11.58 18.18
N SER A 587 -3.07 12.01 18.54
CA SER A 587 -3.36 12.44 19.92
C SER A 587 -3.27 11.27 20.89
N VAL A 588 -3.83 10.12 20.53
CA VAL A 588 -3.73 8.89 21.34
C VAL A 588 -2.27 8.40 21.39
N LEU A 589 -1.56 8.43 20.26
CA LEU A 589 -0.14 8.07 20.18
C LEU A 589 0.69 8.89 21.19
N LYS A 590 0.57 10.22 21.16
CA LYS A 590 1.25 11.11 22.11
C LYS A 590 0.92 10.76 23.56
N ASN A 591 -0.35 10.52 23.88
CA ASN A 591 -0.77 10.17 25.24
C ASN A 591 -0.19 8.83 25.71
N ILE A 592 -0.08 7.84 24.82
CA ILE A 592 0.55 6.55 25.12
C ILE A 592 2.04 6.76 25.45
N PHE A 593 2.78 7.47 24.61
CA PHE A 593 4.19 7.77 24.86
C PHE A 593 4.40 8.50 26.19
N VAL A 594 3.62 9.54 26.48
CA VAL A 594 3.65 10.24 27.79
C VAL A 594 3.31 9.30 28.94
N GLY A 595 2.32 8.42 28.77
CA GLY A 595 1.92 7.44 29.77
C GLY A 595 3.02 6.42 30.09
N ILE A 596 3.71 5.91 29.07
CA ILE A 596 4.86 5.01 29.23
C ILE A 596 6.01 5.74 29.94
N ALA A 597 6.35 6.96 29.51
CA ALA A 597 7.38 7.75 30.19
C ALA A 597 7.02 8.00 31.67
N GLY A 598 5.74 8.25 31.96
CA GLY A 598 5.22 8.37 33.30
C GLY A 598 5.41 7.08 34.13
N GLU A 599 5.14 5.92 33.55
CA GLU A 599 5.38 4.61 34.19
C GLU A 599 6.87 4.37 34.49
N LEU A 600 7.75 4.71 33.56
CA LEU A 600 9.21 4.61 33.74
C LEU A 600 9.74 5.59 34.78
N GLY A 601 9.19 6.80 34.81
CA GLY A 601 9.56 7.85 35.76
C GLY A 601 8.97 7.68 37.18
N ASN A 602 7.94 6.83 37.35
CA ASN A 602 7.24 6.60 38.62
C ASN A 602 7.94 5.56 39.52
N PHE A 603 9.26 5.65 39.68
CA PHE A 603 9.92 5.11 40.89
C PHE A 603 9.70 6.03 42.12
N THR A 604 8.74 6.94 42.06
CA THR A 604 8.03 7.48 43.21
C THR A 604 7.26 6.34 43.86
N ALA A 605 7.68 5.87 45.03
CA ALA A 605 6.82 5.05 45.86
C ALA A 605 5.60 5.91 46.22
N PRO A 606 4.38 5.66 45.67
CA PRO A 606 3.26 6.58 45.90
C PRO A 606 2.69 6.45 47.31
N GLU A 607 3.11 5.42 48.07
CA GLU A 607 2.64 5.13 49.42
C GLU A 607 3.69 4.41 50.27
N PRO A 608 4.94 4.91 50.42
CA PRO A 608 5.88 4.32 51.36
C PRO A 608 5.25 4.34 52.75
N LYS A 609 5.01 3.13 53.26
CA LYS A 609 4.59 2.88 54.63
C LYS A 609 5.77 2.28 55.37
N ILE A 610 6.12 2.88 56.50
CA ILE A 610 7.09 2.29 57.40
C ILE A 610 6.36 1.59 58.54
N ASN A 611 6.61 0.29 58.65
CA ASN A 611 6.11 -0.55 59.74
C ASN A 611 7.28 -0.94 60.63
N VAL A 612 7.31 -0.41 61.85
CA VAL A 612 8.28 -0.80 62.87
C VAL A 612 7.64 -1.88 63.75
N HIS A 613 8.25 -3.06 63.77
CA HIS A 613 7.81 -4.19 64.59
C HIS A 613 8.61 -4.24 65.89
N ILE A 614 7.93 -4.04 67.01
CA ILE A 614 8.49 -4.14 68.35
C ILE A 614 8.02 -5.46 68.95
N GLY A 615 8.93 -6.42 69.13
CA GLY A 615 8.62 -7.70 69.76
C GLY A 615 8.45 -7.56 71.27
N ASN A 616 7.55 -8.36 71.85
CA ASN A 616 7.28 -8.41 73.29
C ASN A 616 8.43 -9.04 74.13
N ASN A 617 9.63 -9.15 73.56
CA ASN A 617 10.83 -9.78 74.12
C ASN A 617 12.06 -9.29 73.34
N THR A 618 12.24 -7.97 73.24
CA THR A 618 13.37 -7.41 72.48
C THR A 618 14.66 -7.65 73.28
N THR A 619 15.65 -8.29 72.67
CA THR A 619 16.94 -8.56 73.31
C THR A 619 17.81 -7.30 73.29
N ILE A 620 18.01 -6.70 74.45
CA ILE A 620 18.94 -5.56 74.64
C ILE A 620 20.01 -6.03 75.61
N GLU A 621 21.28 -6.00 75.18
CA GLU A 621 22.44 -6.44 75.99
C GLU A 621 22.32 -7.86 76.60
N GLY A 622 21.56 -8.75 75.96
CA GLY A 622 21.40 -10.15 76.39
C GLY A 622 20.22 -10.43 77.33
N SER A 623 19.38 -9.42 77.65
CA SER A 623 18.17 -9.58 78.45
C SER A 623 16.89 -9.34 77.63
N PHE A 624 15.83 -10.09 77.93
CA PHE A 624 14.51 -9.85 77.35
C PHE A 624 13.82 -8.69 78.05
N MET A 625 13.50 -7.63 77.30
CA MET A 625 12.81 -6.47 77.84
C MET A 625 11.59 -6.09 77.00
N ASN A 626 10.57 -5.55 77.68
CA ASN A 626 9.42 -4.95 77.03
C ASN A 626 9.75 -3.51 76.66
N ALA A 627 9.56 -3.17 75.38
CA ALA A 627 9.68 -1.82 74.87
C ALA A 627 8.29 -1.30 74.48
N THR A 628 7.91 -0.14 75.00
CA THR A 628 6.63 0.51 74.70
C THR A 628 6.87 1.84 74.00
N TYR A 629 6.03 2.18 73.02
CA TYR A 629 6.12 3.45 72.32
C TYR A 629 5.68 4.61 73.23
N ILE A 630 6.47 5.69 73.27
CA ILE A 630 6.12 6.91 73.99
C ILE A 630 5.22 7.77 73.11
N ASN A 631 3.98 8.00 73.53
CA ASN A 631 3.02 8.81 72.78
C ASN A 631 3.52 10.25 72.57
N ASN A 632 3.28 10.83 71.38
CA ASN A 632 3.76 12.16 70.96
C ASN A 632 5.30 12.31 70.89
N SER A 633 6.06 11.21 70.87
CA SER A 633 7.52 11.25 70.74
C SER A 633 8.02 11.22 69.30
N ALA A 634 7.12 10.97 68.34
CA ALA A 634 7.53 10.74 66.96
C ALA A 634 7.52 12.01 66.12
N SER A 635 8.55 12.18 65.28
CA SER A 635 8.62 13.20 64.23
C SER A 635 8.90 12.53 62.88
N VAL A 636 8.31 13.07 61.82
CA VAL A 636 8.71 12.75 60.44
C VAL A 636 9.36 13.99 59.84
N THR A 637 10.63 13.86 59.46
CA THR A 637 11.39 14.93 58.83
C THR A 637 11.56 14.61 57.35
N TYR A 638 11.20 15.55 56.49
CA TYR A 638 11.44 15.50 55.05
C TYR A 638 12.58 16.44 54.69
N PHE A 639 13.54 15.97 53.89
CA PHE A 639 14.67 16.80 53.45
C PHE A 639 15.03 16.53 51.99
N TYR A 640 15.43 17.58 51.29
CA TYR A 640 15.88 17.54 49.92
C TYR A 640 17.42 17.60 49.88
N CYS A 641 18.06 16.64 49.23
CA CYS A 641 19.51 16.58 49.09
C CYS A 641 19.87 16.68 47.61
N ASN A 642 20.73 17.64 47.28
CA ASN A 642 21.47 17.63 46.02
C ASN A 642 22.74 16.82 46.27
N CYS A 643 23.10 15.95 45.34
CA CYS A 643 24.07 14.85 45.46
C CYS A 643 25.52 15.20 45.89
N SER A 644 25.80 16.42 46.32
CA SER A 644 27.12 16.90 46.72
C SER A 644 27.20 17.58 48.10
N ASP A 645 26.07 18.00 48.71
CA ASP A 645 26.09 18.56 50.07
C ASP A 645 24.68 18.52 50.72
N CYS A 646 24.56 17.83 51.86
CA CYS A 646 23.30 17.73 52.63
C CYS A 646 23.13 18.89 53.63
N SER A 647 24.02 19.88 53.64
CA SER A 647 24.08 20.91 54.69
C SER A 647 23.14 22.11 54.49
N GLU A 648 22.56 22.30 53.29
CA GLU A 648 21.71 23.47 52.96
C GLU A 648 20.32 23.11 52.38
N GLY A 649 19.72 22.00 52.84
CA GLY A 649 18.36 21.60 52.42
C GLY A 649 17.24 22.32 53.18
N TYR A 650 16.10 22.55 52.52
CA TYR A 650 14.85 22.96 53.18
C TYR A 650 14.29 21.77 53.99
N TYR A 651 14.07 21.97 55.30
CA TYR A 651 13.54 20.94 56.20
C TYR A 651 12.05 21.19 56.46
N ALA A 652 11.23 20.16 56.28
CA ALA A 652 9.86 20.16 56.76
C ALA A 652 9.70 19.07 57.83
N ASP A 653 9.22 19.46 59.01
CA ASP A 653 9.02 18.57 60.15
C ASP A 653 7.54 18.45 60.49
N GLU A 654 7.03 17.21 60.51
CA GLU A 654 5.76 16.87 61.13
C GLU A 654 6.00 16.41 62.57
N TYR A 655 5.65 17.26 63.55
CA TYR A 655 5.75 16.91 64.96
C TYR A 655 4.55 17.43 65.79
N PRO A 656 3.87 16.59 66.58
CA PRO A 656 4.05 15.14 66.67
C PRO A 656 3.40 14.41 65.48
N SER A 657 4.08 13.40 64.94
CA SER A 657 3.54 12.50 63.92
C SER A 657 3.41 11.10 64.50
N ASN A 658 2.30 10.87 65.23
CA ASN A 658 2.07 9.59 65.91
C ASN A 658 1.77 8.47 64.90
N PRO A 659 2.31 7.25 65.12
CA PRO A 659 2.00 6.10 64.29
C PRO A 659 0.57 5.61 64.52
N ASN A 660 0.02 4.93 63.52
CA ASN A 660 -1.08 4.00 63.73
C ASN A 660 -0.53 2.75 64.46
N ILE A 661 -1.01 2.51 65.67
CA ILE A 661 -0.52 1.41 66.53
C ILE A 661 -1.46 0.22 66.40
N THR A 662 -0.90 -0.93 66.02
CA THR A 662 -1.62 -2.22 66.03
C THR A 662 -0.96 -3.18 67.00
N TYR A 663 -1.75 -3.73 67.91
CA TYR A 663 -1.30 -4.77 68.84
C TYR A 663 -1.63 -6.14 68.27
N THR A 664 -0.66 -7.05 68.30
CA THR A 664 -0.85 -8.47 68.02
C THR A 664 -0.37 -9.28 69.21
N GLU A 665 -0.68 -10.59 69.27
CA GLU A 665 -0.35 -11.44 70.42
C GLU A 665 1.14 -11.36 70.83
N ASN A 666 2.07 -11.19 69.87
CA ASN A 666 3.52 -11.27 70.12
C ASN A 666 4.31 -10.00 69.75
N ARG A 667 3.66 -8.94 69.23
CA ARG A 667 4.35 -7.71 68.82
C ARG A 667 3.41 -6.50 68.76
N THR A 668 4.00 -5.32 68.95
CA THR A 668 3.41 -4.02 68.64
C THR A 668 3.92 -3.55 67.28
N ILE A 669 3.02 -3.13 66.39
CA ILE A 669 3.34 -2.59 65.07
C ILE A 669 3.06 -1.08 65.10
N LEU A 670 4.09 -0.27 64.86
CA LEU A 670 3.96 1.17 64.65
C LEU A 670 4.00 1.46 63.15
N SER A 671 2.94 2.05 62.59
CA SER A 671 2.81 2.31 61.17
C SER A 671 2.70 3.79 60.86
N TRP A 672 3.58 4.31 59.99
CA TRP A 672 3.47 5.66 59.43
C TRP A 672 3.28 5.60 57.92
N ASP A 673 2.30 6.36 57.42
CA ASP A 673 2.08 6.60 56.00
C ASP A 673 2.84 7.85 55.58
N VAL A 674 4.11 7.68 55.23
CA VAL A 674 5.01 8.80 54.92
C VAL A 674 4.86 9.30 53.48
N GLY A 675 4.19 8.51 52.62
CA GLY A 675 3.96 8.78 51.20
C GLY A 675 2.69 9.54 50.86
N ASN A 676 1.61 9.31 51.60
CA ASN A 676 0.29 9.88 51.30
C ASN A 676 0.06 11.25 51.95
N ARG A 677 1.06 12.14 51.84
CA ARG A 677 1.01 13.51 52.37
C ARG A 677 0.91 14.51 51.19
N PRO A 678 -0.23 15.21 51.01
CA PRO A 678 -0.44 16.10 49.86
C PRO A 678 0.65 17.17 49.70
N ASP A 679 1.17 17.66 50.83
CA ASP A 679 2.19 18.71 50.85
C ASP A 679 3.64 18.17 50.76
N TYR A 680 3.85 16.84 50.88
CA TYR A 680 5.15 16.20 51.04
C TYR A 680 5.37 14.97 50.16
N VAL A 681 4.91 15.02 48.91
CA VAL A 681 5.14 13.95 47.92
C VAL A 681 6.63 13.63 47.83
N ILE A 682 6.98 12.37 48.15
CA ILE A 682 8.34 11.84 48.09
C ILE A 682 8.68 11.62 46.63
N THR A 683 9.67 12.37 46.13
CA THR A 683 10.24 12.28 44.78
C THR A 683 11.70 11.89 44.85
N VAL A 684 12.32 11.57 43.70
CA VAL A 684 13.78 11.35 43.61
C VAL A 684 14.52 12.57 44.20
N GLY A 685 15.56 12.33 45.00
CA GLY A 685 16.34 13.37 45.71
C GLY A 685 15.72 13.88 47.02
N LYS A 686 14.46 13.50 47.33
CA LYS A 686 13.85 13.72 48.64
C LYS A 686 14.01 12.50 49.53
N TYR A 687 14.45 12.74 50.75
CA TYR A 687 14.61 11.76 51.79
C TYR A 687 13.65 12.08 52.93
N TRP A 688 13.35 11.05 53.71
CA TRP A 688 12.52 11.18 54.90
C TRP A 688 13.14 10.39 56.05
N LYS A 689 12.88 10.83 57.27
CA LYS A 689 13.35 10.20 58.50
C LYS A 689 12.22 10.19 59.51
N VAL A 690 11.90 9.02 60.05
CA VAL A 690 11.04 8.90 61.23
C VAL A 690 11.94 8.78 62.45
N THR A 691 11.78 9.69 63.41
CA THR A 691 12.40 9.61 64.74
C THR A 691 11.30 9.32 65.74
N TYR A 692 11.52 8.44 66.71
CA TYR A 692 10.55 8.10 67.76
C TYR A 692 11.28 7.66 69.03
N GLN A 693 10.59 7.68 70.17
CA GLN A 693 11.13 7.19 71.43
C GLN A 693 10.37 5.96 71.92
N LEU A 694 11.14 5.01 72.45
CA LEU A 694 10.62 3.84 73.16
C LEU A 694 11.01 3.95 74.64
N GLN A 695 10.10 3.60 75.53
CA GLN A 695 10.36 3.38 76.93
C GLN A 695 10.61 1.89 77.15
N ILE A 696 11.61 1.57 77.96
CA ILE A 696 11.92 0.19 78.34
C ILE A 696 11.50 -0.02 79.80
N ASP A 697 10.74 -1.07 80.05
CA ASP A 697 10.28 -1.42 81.39
C ASP A 697 11.38 -2.18 82.15
N ASN A 698 12.10 -1.47 83.03
CA ASN A 698 13.16 -2.04 83.87
C ASN A 698 12.67 -3.03 84.95
N GLU A 699 11.36 -3.27 85.08
CA GLU A 699 10.83 -4.22 86.08
C GLU A 699 11.03 -5.70 85.69
N SER A 700 11.59 -5.98 84.50
CA SER A 700 11.80 -7.35 84.00
C SER A 700 13.26 -7.82 84.05
N ALA A 701 14.21 -6.96 84.46
CA ALA A 701 15.61 -7.33 84.64
C ALA A 701 15.82 -7.94 86.03
N GLY A 702 15.31 -9.16 86.22
CA GLY A 702 15.50 -10.01 87.39
C GLY A 702 16.07 -11.36 87.01
#